data_AF-A0A4T0X0V5-F1
#
_entry.id   AF-A0A4T0X0V5-F1
#
_cell.length_a   1.000
_cell.length_b   1.000
_cell.length_c   1.000
_cell.angle_alpha   90.00
_cell.angle_beta   90.00
_cell.angle_gamma   90.00
#
_symmetry.space_group_name_H-M   'P 1'
#
loop_
_entity.id
_entity.type
_entity.pdbx_description
1 polymer ?
#
loop_
_entity_poly.entity_id
_entity_poly.type
_entity_poly.pdbx_seq_one_letter_code
_entity_poly.pdbx_strand_id
1 'polypeptide(L)'
;MIYELNNLIPEQVGSFCSNVRLTHSDVNYGFYAKNTIDLRLDSHHWTDSVSGQWTGNKMSLLGNLRGELFDDIGYMDGINKLFTWDKFLENYKKASKSGYNRSYSSAYEIQHCIYQKNMITPLYNLLCLYYLYEHEAALTYDPETHTFNNGIVSISNDQLFPGYKKVVNAAVTNVVEFKYMDRQICPFDEKNLTYGIDSDDVIINATSDYSDTEIMLLRIAFAEWVALTPHMLAHSREACIAPDQKIMIKSYRNFPQQGGTRINHIVISNFILKLVDDNHLHADFHIAYGIVCQIFMGPLPRTPESAAWLLKPMTVMLPRARFCLGADPELLLSDTPFYAKPYVARTIHEWRNAPALVILHSIIINESAYIQLAALQRVYLDTDFNIQNYVELSSNNIVRTDAGLLSDLCLVAMRYDVEIKFPYRTRAGLNRNQLVVHFKSVNVPVEIINSDALKYYDIIVDPEHLPEQQPSGLRPYTQEELDHLYKVGVERNVIEELVEIRKIKIAESQQIVLGAGNRGLLNVQYLPPTIFPVVTYGINPKMIFGLDFNMEVTVEPIEGYLRISDGEQFSKFFDISKMMGYNLVAYCVHSKRFYYNFIDDSSRYFHDSFNWKGPVSFSIKRYNMVDKRFECLPHLSMRKTRLTSTLKNANYCFFNGTQNVNGKQTPIPMRLAGSVVTFEGRNTQFAGSAVPGKYEISLQPLKLDSSVFKSQWNEADMPWNDY
;
A
#
# COMPACT_ATOMS: atom_id res chain seq x y z
N MET A 1 -12.05 -8.62 -8.99
CA MET A 1 -10.63 -8.32 -8.74
C MET A 1 -9.91 -8.00 -10.04
N ILE A 2 -9.48 -8.97 -10.87
CA ILE A 2 -8.78 -8.67 -12.14
C ILE A 2 -9.63 -7.81 -13.06
N TYR A 3 -10.86 -8.23 -13.37
CA TYR A 3 -11.80 -7.41 -14.15
C TYR A 3 -12.00 -5.98 -13.58
N GLU A 4 -12.18 -5.86 -12.27
CA GLU A 4 -12.44 -4.57 -11.60
C GLU A 4 -11.21 -3.64 -11.71
N LEU A 5 -10.00 -4.16 -11.50
CA LEU A 5 -8.77 -3.37 -11.53
C LEU A 5 -8.22 -3.14 -12.95
N ASN A 6 -8.43 -4.08 -13.88
CA ASN A 6 -8.00 -3.92 -15.27
C ASN A 6 -8.66 -2.71 -15.93
N ASN A 7 -9.91 -2.42 -15.60
CA ASN A 7 -10.62 -1.24 -16.08
C ASN A 7 -10.04 0.08 -15.55
N LEU A 8 -9.17 0.03 -14.54
CA LEU A 8 -8.50 1.18 -13.94
C LEU A 8 -7.08 1.39 -14.48
N ILE A 9 -6.56 0.44 -15.26
CA ILE A 9 -5.25 0.56 -15.88
C ILE A 9 -5.35 1.62 -17.00
N PRO A 10 -4.55 2.70 -16.98
CA PRO A 10 -4.57 3.70 -18.05
C PRO A 10 -4.30 3.03 -19.41
N GLU A 11 -5.01 3.43 -20.46
CA GLU A 11 -4.82 2.87 -21.81
C GLU A 11 -3.35 2.96 -22.27
N GLN A 12 -2.63 4.00 -21.83
CA GLN A 12 -1.20 4.21 -22.14
C GLN A 12 -0.26 3.23 -21.41
N VAL A 13 -0.75 2.51 -20.39
CA VAL A 13 -0.06 1.42 -19.68
C VAL A 13 -0.36 0.06 -20.34
N GLY A 14 -1.35 0.00 -21.24
CA GLY A 14 -1.98 -1.21 -21.78
C GLY A 14 -1.09 -2.21 -22.54
N SER A 15 0.21 -1.92 -22.71
CA SER A 15 1.18 -2.89 -23.26
C SER A 15 1.96 -3.66 -22.19
N PHE A 16 1.53 -3.65 -20.93
CA PHE A 16 2.21 -4.42 -19.88
C PHE A 16 2.20 -5.92 -20.22
N CYS A 17 3.39 -6.48 -20.46
CA CYS A 17 3.54 -7.85 -20.89
C CYS A 17 3.02 -8.85 -19.84
N SER A 18 2.39 -9.91 -20.30
CA SER A 18 1.90 -11.03 -19.48
C SER A 18 3.01 -11.79 -18.74
N ASN A 19 4.28 -11.61 -19.12
CA ASN A 19 5.44 -12.33 -18.59
C ASN A 19 6.53 -11.36 -18.08
N VAL A 20 6.37 -10.83 -16.87
CA VAL A 20 7.39 -10.03 -16.18
C VAL A 20 8.02 -10.87 -15.07
N ARG A 21 9.34 -11.00 -15.07
CA ARG A 21 10.11 -11.58 -13.97
C ARG A 21 10.97 -10.52 -13.31
N LEU A 22 10.85 -10.42 -11.99
CA LEU A 22 11.66 -9.53 -11.18
C LEU A 22 13.03 -10.18 -10.92
N THR A 23 14.07 -9.37 -10.98
CA THR A 23 15.46 -9.77 -10.71
C THR A 23 16.08 -8.92 -9.60
N HIS A 24 15.35 -7.90 -9.15
CA HIS A 24 15.68 -7.08 -7.99
C HIS A 24 14.47 -7.02 -7.09
N SER A 25 14.70 -6.81 -5.79
CA SER A 25 13.64 -6.60 -4.81
C SER A 25 12.83 -5.33 -5.07
N ASP A 26 13.33 -4.43 -5.92
CA ASP A 26 12.73 -3.12 -6.15
C ASP A 26 12.23 -2.94 -7.59
N VAL A 27 11.07 -2.29 -7.70
CA VAL A 27 10.43 -1.91 -8.96
C VAL A 27 10.30 -0.40 -9.02
N ASN A 28 10.88 0.23 -10.04
CA ASN A 28 10.62 1.63 -10.33
C ASN A 28 9.52 1.73 -11.39
N TYR A 29 8.56 2.62 -11.18
CA TYR A 29 7.50 2.89 -12.15
C TYR A 29 7.22 4.39 -12.21
N GLY A 30 6.80 4.88 -13.36
CA GLY A 30 6.69 6.32 -13.58
C GLY A 30 6.32 6.64 -15.01
N PHE A 31 6.40 7.91 -15.36
CA PHE A 31 6.26 8.37 -16.73
C PHE A 31 7.28 9.47 -17.05
N TYR A 32 7.63 9.57 -18.34
CA TYR A 32 8.25 10.76 -18.90
C TYR A 32 7.16 11.69 -19.41
N ALA A 33 7.19 12.96 -19.02
CA ALA A 33 6.25 13.95 -19.51
C ALA A 33 6.96 15.17 -20.09
N LYS A 34 6.25 15.90 -20.96
CA LYS A 34 6.57 17.28 -21.31
C LYS A 34 5.87 18.19 -20.33
N ASN A 35 6.63 18.96 -19.57
CA ASN A 35 6.10 19.92 -18.62
C ASN A 35 6.20 21.33 -19.20
N THR A 36 5.08 22.04 -19.34
CA THR A 36 5.03 23.44 -19.75
C THR A 36 4.84 24.32 -18.51
N ILE A 37 5.73 25.30 -18.33
CA ILE A 37 5.69 26.26 -17.23
C ILE A 37 5.36 27.63 -17.81
N ASP A 38 4.26 28.22 -17.35
CA ASP A 38 3.82 29.56 -17.69
C ASP A 38 4.01 30.49 -16.47
N LEU A 39 4.81 31.55 -16.65
CA LEU A 39 5.05 32.61 -15.68
C LEU A 39 4.39 33.90 -16.17
N ARG A 40 3.43 34.41 -15.41
CA ARG A 40 2.79 35.70 -15.64
C ARG A 40 3.22 36.70 -14.57
N LEU A 41 3.86 37.77 -15.01
CA LEU A 41 4.18 38.98 -14.25
C LEU A 41 3.28 40.12 -14.75
N ASP A 42 3.01 41.13 -13.91
CA ASP A 42 2.10 42.26 -14.21
C ASP A 42 2.36 42.99 -15.54
N SER A 43 3.54 42.81 -16.15
CA SER A 43 3.92 43.41 -17.45
C SER A 43 4.56 42.44 -18.44
N HIS A 44 4.75 41.17 -18.08
CA HIS A 44 5.54 40.22 -18.87
C HIS A 44 4.95 38.81 -18.77
N HIS A 45 4.90 38.12 -19.91
CA HIS A 45 4.52 36.72 -19.99
C HIS A 45 5.72 35.91 -20.47
N TRP A 46 6.00 34.82 -19.80
CA TRP A 46 7.03 33.87 -20.19
C TRP A 46 6.47 32.46 -20.12
N THR A 47 6.80 31.66 -21.14
CA THR A 47 6.39 30.26 -21.26
C THR A 47 7.62 29.47 -21.66
N ASP A 48 7.83 28.33 -21.03
CA ASP A 48 8.82 27.35 -21.49
C ASP A 48 8.32 25.93 -21.28
N SER A 49 8.93 24.98 -21.96
CA SER A 49 8.56 23.58 -21.89
C SER A 49 9.78 22.70 -21.79
N VAL A 50 9.86 21.94 -20.71
CA VAL A 50 10.91 20.96 -20.50
C VAL A 50 10.37 19.58 -20.86
N SER A 51 10.92 18.97 -21.91
CA SER A 51 10.59 17.62 -22.34
C SER A 51 11.42 16.55 -21.63
N GLY A 52 10.86 15.35 -21.46
CA GLY A 52 11.61 14.19 -20.95
C GLY A 52 11.85 14.23 -19.44
N GLN A 53 11.01 14.95 -18.69
CA GLN A 53 11.07 14.93 -17.23
C GLN A 53 10.51 13.59 -16.73
N TRP A 54 11.35 12.81 -16.05
CA TRP A 54 10.92 11.60 -15.36
C TRP A 54 10.17 11.98 -14.08
N THR A 55 9.03 11.33 -13.85
CA THR A 55 8.32 11.35 -12.58
C THR A 55 7.94 9.93 -12.25
N GLY A 56 8.39 9.43 -11.10
CA GLY A 56 8.18 8.03 -10.76
C GLY A 56 8.28 7.74 -9.28
N ASN A 57 7.85 6.55 -8.93
CA ASN A 57 7.91 5.95 -7.61
C ASN A 57 8.80 4.70 -7.64
N LYS A 58 9.16 4.25 -6.45
CA LYS A 58 9.82 2.98 -6.24
C LYS A 58 9.00 2.15 -5.24
N MET A 59 8.71 0.91 -5.60
CA MET A 59 8.15 -0.09 -4.68
C MET A 59 9.18 -1.17 -4.41
N SER A 60 9.04 -1.84 -3.28
CA SER A 60 9.88 -2.97 -2.90
C SER A 60 9.03 -4.18 -2.55
N LEU A 61 9.59 -5.35 -2.81
CA LEU A 61 9.15 -6.63 -2.25
C LEU A 61 9.49 -6.73 -0.76
N LEU A 62 10.29 -5.81 -0.22
CA LEU A 62 10.63 -5.74 1.20
C LEU A 62 9.58 -4.92 1.97
N GLY A 63 9.21 -5.39 3.15
CA GLY A 63 8.25 -4.71 4.01
C GLY A 63 8.06 -5.43 5.34
N ASN A 64 7.53 -4.69 6.32
CA ASN A 64 7.30 -5.21 7.65
C ASN A 64 5.84 -5.70 7.77
N LEU A 65 5.64 -7.00 7.57
CA LEU A 65 4.33 -7.64 7.61
C LEU A 65 4.31 -8.79 8.62
N ARG A 66 3.13 -9.03 9.19
CA ARG A 66 2.82 -10.25 9.96
C ARG A 66 1.41 -10.73 9.63
N GLY A 67 1.18 -12.03 9.66
CA GLY A 67 -0.16 -12.60 9.52
C GLY A 67 -0.80 -12.82 10.88
N GLU A 68 -2.10 -12.57 10.97
CA GLU A 68 -2.92 -12.86 12.15
C GLU A 68 -4.12 -13.71 11.72
N LEU A 69 -4.33 -14.84 12.40
CA LEU A 69 -5.42 -15.75 12.08
C LEU A 69 -6.69 -15.37 12.84
N PHE A 70 -7.84 -15.49 12.17
CA PHE A 70 -9.15 -15.24 12.79
C PHE A 70 -10.23 -16.18 12.24
N ASP A 71 -11.33 -16.34 12.97
CA ASP A 71 -12.51 -17.06 12.49
C ASP A 71 -13.38 -16.14 11.61
N ASP A 72 -13.61 -16.57 10.36
CA ASP A 72 -14.46 -15.86 9.39
C ASP A 72 -15.69 -16.67 9.00
N ILE A 73 -16.65 -16.01 8.35
CA ILE A 73 -17.84 -16.65 7.81
C ILE A 73 -17.54 -17.13 6.38
N GLY A 74 -17.99 -18.34 6.06
CA GLY A 74 -17.85 -18.95 4.75
C GLY A 74 -18.92 -18.51 3.74
N TYR A 75 -18.67 -18.82 2.47
CA TYR A 75 -19.55 -18.48 1.34
C TYR A 75 -20.17 -19.73 0.71
N MET A 76 -21.41 -19.60 0.21
CA MET A 76 -22.08 -20.67 -0.57
C MET A 76 -21.47 -20.85 -1.96
N ASP A 77 -20.66 -19.90 -2.42
CA ASP A 77 -20.02 -19.98 -3.73
C ASP A 77 -19.25 -21.30 -3.89
N GLY A 78 -19.44 -21.94 -5.04
CA GLY A 78 -18.87 -23.24 -5.38
C GLY A 78 -19.73 -24.45 -5.00
N ILE A 79 -20.76 -24.28 -4.15
CA ILE A 79 -21.70 -25.37 -3.82
C ILE A 79 -22.71 -25.52 -4.97
N ASN A 80 -23.21 -26.73 -5.22
CA ASN A 80 -24.27 -26.99 -6.20
C ASN A 80 -25.44 -25.99 -6.02
N LYS A 81 -25.86 -25.33 -7.11
CA LYS A 81 -26.90 -24.28 -7.10
C LYS A 81 -28.26 -24.72 -6.56
N LEU A 82 -28.50 -26.02 -6.42
CA LEU A 82 -29.69 -26.57 -5.76
C LEU A 82 -29.74 -26.19 -4.28
N PHE A 83 -28.61 -25.85 -3.66
CA PHE A 83 -28.54 -25.47 -2.25
C PHE A 83 -28.57 -23.96 -2.08
N THR A 84 -29.54 -23.47 -1.31
CA THR A 84 -29.61 -22.09 -0.84
C THR A 84 -29.55 -22.08 0.69
N TRP A 85 -29.06 -21.00 1.30
CA TRP A 85 -28.96 -20.90 2.77
C TRP A 85 -30.24 -21.31 3.49
N ASP A 86 -31.39 -20.77 3.05
CA ASP A 86 -32.69 -20.99 3.69
C ASP A 86 -33.26 -22.41 3.51
N LYS A 87 -32.80 -23.14 2.50
CA LYS A 87 -33.34 -24.46 2.12
C LYS A 87 -32.28 -25.56 2.12
N PHE A 88 -31.09 -25.28 2.67
CA PHE A 88 -29.96 -26.20 2.63
C PHE A 88 -30.35 -27.55 3.22
N LEU A 89 -30.85 -27.55 4.46
CA LEU A 89 -31.20 -28.76 5.19
C LEU A 89 -32.31 -29.57 4.51
N GLU A 90 -33.32 -28.90 3.94
CA GLU A 90 -34.44 -29.54 3.24
C GLU A 90 -33.96 -30.20 1.95
N ASN A 91 -33.20 -29.46 1.14
CA ASN A 91 -32.69 -29.94 -0.14
C ASN A 91 -31.66 -31.06 0.05
N TYR A 92 -30.81 -30.97 1.08
CA TYR A 92 -29.85 -32.00 1.42
C TYR A 92 -30.57 -33.29 1.79
N LYS A 93 -31.51 -33.23 2.74
CA LYS A 93 -32.31 -34.39 3.13
C LYS A 93 -33.10 -35.01 1.98
N LYS A 94 -33.63 -34.21 1.05
CA LYS A 94 -34.35 -34.72 -0.13
C LYS A 94 -33.41 -35.46 -1.08
N ALA A 95 -32.28 -34.85 -1.42
CA ALA A 95 -31.34 -35.42 -2.37
C ALA A 95 -30.64 -36.68 -1.82
N SER A 96 -30.33 -36.68 -0.52
CA SER A 96 -29.83 -37.85 0.21
C SER A 96 -30.77 -39.06 0.13
N LYS A 97 -32.08 -38.84 0.30
CA LYS A 97 -33.10 -39.90 0.28
C LYS A 97 -33.33 -40.50 -1.11
N SER A 98 -33.03 -39.76 -2.18
CA SER A 98 -33.32 -40.18 -3.55
C SER A 98 -32.25 -41.03 -4.23
N GLY A 99 -31.08 -41.24 -3.62
CA GLY A 99 -29.99 -41.95 -4.32
C GLY A 99 -28.89 -42.61 -3.49
N TYR A 100 -28.74 -42.34 -2.19
CA TYR A 100 -27.55 -42.77 -1.45
C TYR A 100 -27.86 -43.36 -0.06
N ASN A 101 -27.69 -44.68 0.08
CA ASN A 101 -27.72 -45.40 1.36
C ASN A 101 -26.46 -45.06 2.19
N ARG A 102 -26.36 -43.85 2.74
CA ARG A 102 -25.29 -43.49 3.68
C ARG A 102 -25.87 -43.05 5.04
N SER A 103 -25.23 -43.52 6.10
CA SER A 103 -25.48 -43.14 7.49
C SER A 103 -24.86 -41.76 7.71
N TYR A 104 -25.70 -40.72 7.75
CA TYR A 104 -25.27 -39.33 7.70
C TYR A 104 -24.69 -38.84 9.04
N SER A 105 -23.51 -38.21 8.98
CA SER A 105 -23.17 -37.05 9.82
C SER A 105 -24.36 -36.08 9.76
N SER A 106 -24.82 -35.55 10.88
CA SER A 106 -26.12 -34.88 10.89
C SER A 106 -26.11 -33.75 9.85
N ALA A 107 -27.11 -33.65 8.96
CA ALA A 107 -27.13 -32.62 7.91
C ALA A 107 -27.00 -31.19 8.48
N TYR A 108 -27.23 -31.05 9.78
CA TYR A 108 -26.93 -29.88 10.61
C TYR A 108 -25.43 -29.61 10.78
N GLU A 109 -24.61 -30.63 11.08
CA GLU A 109 -23.14 -30.53 11.12
C GLU A 109 -22.59 -30.03 9.78
N ILE A 110 -23.02 -30.63 8.66
CA ILE A 110 -22.56 -30.20 7.32
C ILE A 110 -22.95 -28.76 7.03
N GLN A 111 -24.18 -28.36 7.38
CA GLN A 111 -24.60 -26.97 7.24
C GLN A 111 -23.74 -26.02 8.08
N HIS A 112 -23.43 -26.39 9.33
CA HIS A 112 -22.56 -25.62 10.21
C HIS A 112 -21.14 -25.49 9.65
N CYS A 113 -20.56 -26.57 9.13
CA CYS A 113 -19.27 -26.54 8.45
C CYS A 113 -19.28 -25.61 7.22
N ILE A 114 -20.37 -25.61 6.45
CA ILE A 114 -20.52 -24.74 5.27
C ILE A 114 -20.55 -23.26 5.69
N TYR A 115 -21.19 -22.92 6.81
CA TYR A 115 -21.16 -21.57 7.36
C TYR A 115 -19.76 -21.09 7.74
N GLN A 116 -18.83 -21.99 7.97
CA GLN A 116 -17.45 -21.68 8.35
C GLN A 116 -16.45 -22.03 7.23
N LYS A 117 -16.93 -22.45 6.05
CA LYS A 117 -16.10 -22.88 4.92
C LYS A 117 -15.18 -21.77 4.44
N ASN A 118 -13.87 -21.98 4.53
CA ASN A 118 -12.86 -21.03 4.12
C ASN A 118 -11.58 -21.74 3.63
N MET A 119 -11.21 -21.48 2.37
CA MET A 119 -9.94 -21.94 1.77
C MET A 119 -9.07 -20.76 1.29
N ILE A 120 -9.38 -19.54 1.74
CA ILE A 120 -8.68 -18.32 1.32
C ILE A 120 -7.21 -18.38 1.75
N THR A 121 -6.92 -18.74 3.00
CA THR A 121 -5.54 -18.74 3.52
C THR A 121 -4.64 -19.79 2.87
N PRO A 122 -5.08 -21.06 2.66
CA PRO A 122 -4.30 -22.02 1.86
C PRO A 122 -4.02 -21.55 0.43
N LEU A 123 -5.02 -20.99 -0.26
CA LEU A 123 -4.84 -20.47 -1.62
C LEU A 123 -3.92 -19.23 -1.65
N TYR A 124 -4.03 -18.36 -0.65
CA TYR A 124 -3.13 -17.24 -0.44
C TYR A 124 -1.70 -17.70 -0.23
N ASN A 125 -1.47 -18.71 0.61
CA ASN A 125 -0.15 -19.29 0.84
C ASN A 125 0.46 -19.88 -0.44
N LEU A 126 -0.35 -20.59 -1.24
CA LEU A 126 0.08 -21.13 -2.54
C LEU A 126 0.39 -20.02 -3.54
N LEU A 127 -0.39 -18.94 -3.58
CA LEU A 127 -0.12 -17.79 -4.44
C LEU A 127 1.16 -17.05 -4.01
N CYS A 128 1.38 -16.84 -2.72
CA CYS A 128 2.63 -16.31 -2.20
C CYS A 128 3.82 -17.21 -2.59
N LEU A 129 3.69 -18.53 -2.42
CA LEU A 129 4.71 -19.49 -2.82
C LEU A 129 5.00 -19.43 -4.31
N TYR A 130 3.95 -19.38 -5.15
CA TYR A 130 4.06 -19.22 -6.60
C TYR A 130 4.92 -18.01 -6.95
N TYR A 131 4.61 -16.84 -6.39
CA TYR A 131 5.33 -15.60 -6.70
C TYR A 131 6.75 -15.56 -6.13
N LEU A 132 7.01 -16.20 -4.98
CA LEU A 132 8.38 -16.39 -4.47
C LEU A 132 9.23 -17.22 -5.45
N TYR A 133 8.68 -18.30 -6.01
CA TYR A 133 9.40 -19.11 -7.02
C TYR A 133 9.45 -18.46 -8.40
N GLU A 134 8.44 -17.70 -8.81
CA GLU A 134 8.42 -16.99 -10.11
C GLU A 134 9.43 -15.84 -10.13
N HIS A 135 9.66 -15.21 -8.97
CA HIS A 135 10.58 -14.09 -8.79
C HIS A 135 11.78 -14.44 -7.91
N GLU A 136 12.20 -15.71 -7.94
CA GLU A 136 13.27 -16.21 -7.07
C GLU A 136 14.57 -15.39 -7.20
N ALA A 137 14.89 -14.91 -8.40
CA ALA A 137 16.06 -14.06 -8.64
C ALA A 137 16.04 -12.73 -7.87
N ALA A 138 14.86 -12.23 -7.48
CA ALA A 138 14.71 -11.01 -6.69
C ALA A 138 14.88 -11.22 -5.18
N LEU A 139 14.98 -12.47 -4.72
CA LEU A 139 15.01 -12.85 -3.29
C LEU A 139 16.40 -12.68 -2.66
N THR A 140 16.95 -11.48 -2.79
CA THR A 140 18.19 -11.07 -2.13
C THR A 140 17.88 -10.04 -1.05
N TYR A 141 18.67 -10.06 0.02
CA TYR A 141 18.51 -9.09 1.09
C TYR A 141 19.87 -8.72 1.67
N ASP A 142 20.12 -7.43 1.83
CA ASP A 142 21.33 -6.93 2.45
C ASP A 142 20.97 -5.90 3.53
N PRO A 143 21.19 -6.21 4.82
CA PRO A 143 20.86 -5.29 5.93
C PRO A 143 21.62 -3.97 5.85
N GLU A 144 22.79 -3.96 5.20
CA GLU A 144 23.64 -2.76 5.05
C GLU A 144 23.21 -1.87 3.88
N THR A 145 22.29 -2.32 3.01
CA THR A 145 21.83 -1.49 1.89
C THR A 145 21.01 -0.31 2.41
N HIS A 146 21.38 0.90 1.97
CA HIS A 146 20.65 2.12 2.28
C HIS A 146 19.40 2.23 1.40
N THR A 147 18.22 2.15 2.03
CA THR A 147 16.92 2.32 1.37
C THR A 147 16.62 3.78 1.06
N PHE A 148 17.13 4.68 1.90
CA PHE A 148 17.04 6.12 1.72
C PHE A 148 18.40 6.77 2.02
N ASN A 149 18.82 7.70 1.17
CA ASN A 149 19.99 8.54 1.39
C ASN A 149 19.86 9.82 0.56
N ASN A 150 19.86 10.99 1.21
CA ASN A 150 19.84 12.30 0.54
C ASN A 150 21.09 13.14 0.79
N GLY A 151 22.18 12.51 1.26
CA GLY A 151 23.44 13.18 1.62
C GLY A 151 23.40 13.96 2.95
N ILE A 152 22.26 14.02 3.62
CA ILE A 152 22.10 14.65 4.95
C ILE A 152 21.79 13.59 6.00
N VAL A 153 20.85 12.70 5.69
CA VAL A 153 20.53 11.52 6.50
C VAL A 153 20.44 10.28 5.61
N SER A 154 20.71 9.12 6.20
CA SER A 154 20.54 7.80 5.60
C SER A 154 19.68 6.90 6.47
N ILE A 155 19.01 5.96 5.82
CA ILE A 155 18.31 4.85 6.46
C ILE A 155 18.73 3.56 5.77
N SER A 156 19.19 2.59 6.54
CA SER A 156 19.52 1.23 6.08
C SER A 156 18.36 0.25 6.23
N ASN A 157 18.45 -0.88 5.53
CA ASN A 157 17.52 -1.99 5.70
C ASN A 157 17.50 -2.52 7.13
N ASP A 158 18.64 -2.62 7.81
CA ASP A 158 18.73 -3.06 9.20
C ASP A 158 17.95 -2.14 10.16
N GLN A 159 17.95 -0.83 9.88
CA GLN A 159 17.19 0.15 10.65
C GLN A 159 15.67 0.02 10.44
N LEU A 160 15.22 -0.39 9.25
CA LEU A 160 13.79 -0.58 8.96
C LEU A 160 13.28 -1.98 9.35
N PHE A 161 14.13 -2.98 9.19
CA PHE A 161 13.81 -4.40 9.31
C PHE A 161 14.89 -5.10 10.15
N PRO A 162 14.97 -4.78 11.46
CA PRO A 162 16.02 -5.31 12.32
C PRO A 162 15.90 -6.83 12.52
N GLY A 163 17.05 -7.49 12.66
CA GLY A 163 17.15 -8.91 13.02
C GLY A 163 17.17 -9.91 11.86
N TYR A 164 17.02 -9.45 10.62
CA TYR A 164 17.14 -10.30 9.44
C TYR A 164 18.59 -10.44 8.94
N LYS A 165 18.94 -11.63 8.45
CA LYS A 165 20.30 -11.93 7.97
C LYS A 165 20.46 -11.65 6.49
N LYS A 166 21.68 -11.27 6.08
CA LYS A 166 22.05 -11.10 4.67
C LYS A 166 21.82 -12.38 3.86
N VAL A 167 21.16 -12.24 2.71
CA VAL A 167 20.91 -13.31 1.73
C VAL A 167 21.49 -12.90 0.38
N VAL A 168 22.62 -13.53 0.03
CA VAL A 168 23.32 -13.31 -1.26
C VAL A 168 22.83 -14.30 -2.32
N ASN A 169 22.58 -15.55 -1.93
CA ASN A 169 22.10 -16.59 -2.82
C ASN A 169 20.57 -16.59 -2.82
N ALA A 170 19.98 -16.10 -3.91
CA ALA A 170 18.53 -16.01 -4.04
C ALA A 170 17.92 -17.41 -4.13
N ALA A 171 17.10 -17.77 -3.14
CA ALA A 171 16.35 -19.03 -3.10
C ALA A 171 15.19 -18.92 -2.11
N VAL A 172 14.07 -19.57 -2.41
CA VAL A 172 12.88 -19.55 -1.52
C VAL A 172 13.21 -20.06 -0.11
N THR A 173 14.05 -21.10 -0.01
CA THR A 173 14.47 -21.68 1.29
C THR A 173 15.32 -20.74 2.14
N ASN A 174 15.89 -19.68 1.56
CA ASN A 174 16.68 -18.70 2.30
C ASN A 174 15.83 -17.53 2.81
N VAL A 175 14.58 -17.41 2.37
CA VAL A 175 13.68 -16.31 2.76
C VAL A 175 12.53 -16.74 3.65
N VAL A 176 12.15 -18.03 3.63
CA VAL A 176 11.06 -18.57 4.46
C VAL A 176 11.36 -20.01 4.89
N GLU A 177 11.00 -20.32 6.14
CA GLU A 177 10.97 -21.67 6.70
C GLU A 177 9.51 -22.10 6.92
N PHE A 178 9.19 -23.38 6.66
CA PHE A 178 7.87 -23.96 6.90
C PHE A 178 7.91 -24.92 8.10
N LYS A 179 7.09 -24.64 9.11
CA LYS A 179 6.98 -25.45 10.33
C LYS A 179 5.68 -26.23 10.38
N TYR A 180 5.68 -27.29 11.18
CA TYR A 180 4.54 -28.21 11.34
C TYR A 180 4.07 -28.87 10.04
N MET A 181 5.02 -29.12 9.13
CA MET A 181 4.79 -29.82 7.86
C MET A 181 4.36 -31.29 8.05
N ASP A 182 4.59 -31.83 9.24
CA ASP A 182 4.23 -33.17 9.69
C ASP A 182 2.76 -33.32 10.10
N ARG A 183 1.97 -32.23 10.15
CA ARG A 183 0.52 -32.28 10.41
C ARG A 183 -0.16 -33.31 9.51
N GLN A 184 -1.16 -34.00 10.06
CA GLN A 184 -1.75 -35.21 9.47
C GLN A 184 -2.61 -34.87 8.24
N ILE A 185 -2.00 -34.92 7.05
CA ILE A 185 -2.74 -35.18 5.82
C ILE A 185 -2.98 -36.68 5.74
N CYS A 186 -4.25 -37.10 5.77
CA CYS A 186 -4.64 -38.51 5.72
C CYS A 186 -5.71 -38.77 4.65
N PRO A 187 -5.79 -40.02 4.12
CA PRO A 187 -6.86 -40.40 3.23
C PRO A 187 -8.21 -40.32 3.94
N PHE A 188 -9.23 -39.79 3.26
CA PHE A 188 -10.61 -39.79 3.72
C PHE A 188 -11.27 -41.13 3.40
N ASP A 189 -11.63 -41.91 4.43
CA ASP A 189 -12.34 -43.19 4.30
C ASP A 189 -13.79 -43.06 4.79
N GLU A 190 -14.73 -43.06 3.84
CA GLU A 190 -16.17 -42.99 4.08
C GLU A 190 -16.70 -44.17 4.92
N LYS A 191 -15.98 -45.29 5.01
CA LYS A 191 -16.41 -46.48 5.79
C LYS A 191 -16.06 -46.37 7.28
N ASN A 192 -15.14 -45.48 7.66
CA ASN A 192 -14.68 -45.29 9.04
C ASN A 192 -15.33 -44.09 9.76
N LEU A 193 -16.46 -43.59 9.24
CA LEU A 193 -17.24 -42.47 9.79
C LEU A 193 -17.88 -42.74 11.17
N THR A 194 -17.52 -43.82 11.87
CA THR A 194 -18.02 -44.18 13.21
C THR A 194 -17.79 -43.12 14.29
N TYR A 195 -16.94 -42.11 14.03
CA TYR A 195 -16.59 -41.03 14.98
C TYR A 195 -17.01 -39.62 14.55
N GLY A 196 -17.76 -39.45 13.46
CA GLY A 196 -18.21 -38.14 12.99
C GLY A 196 -17.11 -37.31 12.31
N ILE A 197 -17.52 -36.36 11.47
CA ILE A 197 -16.65 -35.33 10.91
C ILE A 197 -16.62 -34.21 11.95
N ASP A 198 -15.44 -33.81 12.43
CA ASP A 198 -15.36 -32.61 13.27
C ASP A 198 -15.75 -31.41 12.41
N SER A 199 -16.54 -30.50 12.98
CA SER A 199 -16.93 -29.28 12.29
C SER A 199 -15.74 -28.42 11.86
N ASP A 200 -14.61 -28.60 12.54
CA ASP A 200 -13.37 -27.89 12.25
C ASP A 200 -12.53 -28.57 11.16
N ASP A 201 -12.73 -29.82 10.77
CA ASP A 201 -11.83 -30.52 9.85
C ASP A 201 -11.83 -29.95 8.40
N VAL A 202 -10.74 -30.23 7.66
CA VAL A 202 -10.61 -29.89 6.22
C VAL A 202 -10.73 -31.16 5.39
N ILE A 203 -11.78 -31.28 4.58
CA ILE A 203 -12.11 -32.43 3.73
C ILE A 203 -12.10 -31.99 2.27
N ILE A 204 -11.02 -32.32 1.57
CA ILE A 204 -10.76 -31.94 0.18
C ILE A 204 -11.18 -33.08 -0.76
N ASN A 205 -11.90 -32.73 -1.82
CA ASN A 205 -12.16 -33.62 -2.94
C ASN A 205 -10.96 -33.60 -3.89
N ALA A 206 -10.47 -34.77 -4.30
CA ALA A 206 -9.48 -34.93 -5.35
C ALA A 206 -10.11 -35.76 -6.46
N THR A 207 -10.48 -35.14 -7.59
CA THR A 207 -11.13 -35.85 -8.71
C THR A 207 -10.19 -36.87 -9.36
N SER A 208 -8.90 -36.60 -9.25
CA SER A 208 -7.80 -37.52 -9.54
C SER A 208 -6.82 -37.46 -8.38
N ASP A 209 -6.22 -38.61 -8.03
CA ASP A 209 -5.26 -38.69 -6.94
C ASP A 209 -4.19 -37.58 -7.05
N TYR A 210 -3.90 -36.92 -5.94
CA TYR A 210 -2.83 -35.94 -5.86
C TYR A 210 -1.48 -36.66 -5.80
N SER A 211 -0.55 -36.20 -6.62
CA SER A 211 0.85 -36.62 -6.64
C SER A 211 1.56 -36.23 -5.35
N ASP A 212 2.70 -36.85 -5.09
CA ASP A 212 3.50 -36.60 -3.88
C ASP A 212 3.94 -35.13 -3.77
N THR A 213 4.15 -34.46 -4.92
CA THR A 213 4.48 -33.03 -4.96
C THR A 213 3.27 -32.15 -4.64
N GLU A 214 2.08 -32.50 -5.14
CA GLU A 214 0.84 -31.79 -4.82
C GLU A 214 0.47 -31.94 -3.34
N ILE A 215 0.68 -33.13 -2.75
CA ILE A 215 0.53 -33.34 -1.30
C ILE A 215 1.53 -32.49 -0.51
N MET A 216 2.79 -32.38 -0.96
CA MET A 216 3.77 -31.49 -0.32
C MET A 216 3.32 -30.02 -0.39
N LEU A 217 2.78 -29.57 -1.53
CA LEU A 217 2.25 -28.22 -1.67
C LEU A 217 1.07 -27.95 -0.73
N LEU A 218 0.18 -28.93 -0.51
CA LEU A 218 -0.84 -28.83 0.53
C LEU A 218 -0.22 -28.67 1.92
N ARG A 219 0.78 -29.49 2.27
CA ARG A 219 1.48 -29.34 3.56
C ARG A 219 2.02 -27.92 3.74
N ILE A 220 2.67 -27.35 2.71
CA ILE A 220 3.16 -25.95 2.75
C ILE A 220 2.02 -24.95 2.88
N ALA A 221 0.90 -25.17 2.17
CA ALA A 221 -0.27 -24.29 2.21
C ALA A 221 -0.90 -24.20 3.60
N PHE A 222 -0.83 -25.27 4.40
CA PHE A 222 -1.40 -25.36 5.74
C PHE A 222 -0.39 -25.15 6.88
N ALA A 223 0.91 -25.13 6.57
CA ALA A 223 2.00 -24.96 7.52
C ALA A 223 2.04 -23.58 8.16
N GLU A 224 2.79 -23.48 9.26
CA GLU A 224 3.26 -22.19 9.76
C GLU A 224 4.39 -21.70 8.85
N TRP A 225 4.35 -20.42 8.48
CA TRP A 225 5.39 -19.77 7.70
C TRP A 225 6.20 -18.86 8.63
N VAL A 226 7.52 -19.03 8.61
CA VAL A 226 8.46 -18.24 9.41
C VAL A 226 9.37 -17.46 8.47
N ALA A 227 9.24 -16.14 8.46
CA ALA A 227 10.05 -15.26 7.63
C ALA A 227 11.50 -15.26 8.11
N LEU A 228 12.43 -15.50 7.18
CA LEU A 228 13.88 -15.39 7.41
C LEU A 228 14.47 -14.06 6.88
N THR A 229 13.66 -13.32 6.11
CA THR A 229 13.98 -12.01 5.53
C THR A 229 12.71 -11.15 5.49
N PRO A 230 12.80 -9.82 5.30
CA PRO A 230 11.63 -8.95 5.29
C PRO A 230 10.87 -8.96 3.94
N HIS A 231 10.94 -10.03 3.16
CA HIS A 231 10.16 -10.13 1.92
C HIS A 231 8.66 -10.26 2.26
N MET A 232 7.84 -9.35 1.75
CA MET A 232 6.42 -9.23 2.09
C MET A 232 5.63 -10.51 1.82
N LEU A 233 5.91 -11.21 0.72
CA LEU A 233 5.25 -12.49 0.40
C LEU A 233 5.67 -13.64 1.34
N ALA A 234 6.83 -13.52 1.99
CA ALA A 234 7.40 -14.51 2.92
C ALA A 234 7.07 -14.23 4.40
N HIS A 235 6.28 -13.19 4.70
CA HIS A 235 5.98 -12.75 6.07
C HIS A 235 5.49 -13.88 6.99
N SER A 236 5.86 -13.77 8.27
CA SER A 236 5.55 -14.77 9.28
C SER A 236 4.05 -14.85 9.56
N ARG A 237 3.53 -16.06 9.70
CA ARG A 237 2.12 -16.34 10.01
C ARG A 237 1.96 -17.76 10.54
N GLU A 238 1.08 -17.90 11.52
CA GLU A 238 0.73 -19.18 12.13
C GLU A 238 0.15 -20.16 11.10
N ALA A 239 0.22 -21.46 11.41
CA ALA A 239 -0.45 -22.49 10.62
C ALA A 239 -1.96 -22.22 10.58
N CYS A 240 -2.55 -22.22 9.39
CA CYS A 240 -3.93 -21.78 9.19
C CYS A 240 -4.99 -22.76 9.71
N ILE A 241 -4.57 -23.86 10.32
CA ILE A 241 -5.41 -24.88 10.96
C ILE A 241 -4.98 -25.04 12.43
N ALA A 242 -5.89 -25.53 13.28
CA ALA A 242 -5.55 -25.83 14.67
C ALA A 242 -4.62 -27.08 14.75
N PRO A 243 -3.86 -27.28 15.86
CA PRO A 243 -2.95 -28.41 15.99
C PRO A 243 -3.63 -29.80 15.95
N ASP A 244 -4.89 -29.87 16.38
CA ASP A 244 -5.74 -31.07 16.46
C ASP A 244 -6.60 -31.31 15.22
N GLN A 245 -6.74 -30.29 14.37
CA GLN A 245 -7.51 -30.33 13.13
C GLN A 245 -6.85 -31.23 12.06
N LYS A 246 -7.66 -32.05 11.37
CA LYS A 246 -7.17 -32.98 10.34
C LYS A 246 -7.40 -32.43 8.94
N ILE A 247 -6.48 -32.79 8.04
CA ILE A 247 -6.64 -32.57 6.60
C ILE A 247 -6.89 -33.92 5.95
N MET A 248 -8.14 -34.15 5.56
CA MET A 248 -8.60 -35.38 4.92
C MET A 248 -8.75 -35.14 3.43
N ILE A 249 -8.18 -36.03 2.62
CA ILE A 249 -8.29 -35.97 1.16
C ILE A 249 -8.97 -37.24 0.68
N LYS A 250 -10.05 -37.12 -0.08
CA LYS A 250 -10.69 -38.28 -0.73
C LYS A 250 -9.75 -38.86 -1.79
N SER A 251 -8.98 -39.88 -1.41
CA SER A 251 -7.98 -40.56 -2.23
C SER A 251 -7.88 -42.02 -1.81
N TYR A 252 -7.50 -42.88 -2.75
CA TYR A 252 -7.31 -44.32 -2.50
C TYR A 252 -5.85 -44.68 -2.16
N ARG A 253 -4.96 -43.68 -2.05
CA ARG A 253 -3.52 -43.87 -1.85
C ARG A 253 -3.07 -43.40 -0.47
N ASN A 254 -2.09 -44.10 0.10
CA ASN A 254 -1.36 -43.61 1.28
C ASN A 254 -0.44 -42.44 0.90
N PHE A 255 -0.46 -41.38 1.69
CA PHE A 255 0.34 -40.19 1.44
C PHE A 255 1.76 -40.31 2.01
N PRO A 256 2.78 -39.78 1.32
CA PRO A 256 4.15 -39.77 1.84
C PRO A 256 4.22 -38.93 3.12
N GLN A 257 5.02 -39.40 4.09
CA GLN A 257 5.23 -38.69 5.35
C GLN A 257 6.07 -37.41 5.12
N GLN A 258 7.18 -37.48 4.38
CA GLN A 258 7.94 -36.34 3.83
C GLN A 258 8.79 -36.83 2.64
N GLY A 259 9.10 -35.94 1.68
CA GLY A 259 9.97 -36.26 0.56
C GLY A 259 10.58 -35.02 -0.10
N GLY A 260 11.83 -35.12 -0.55
CA GLY A 260 12.55 -34.06 -1.28
C GLY A 260 12.03 -33.86 -2.70
N THR A 261 10.78 -33.42 -2.83
CA THR A 261 10.16 -33.12 -4.12
C THR A 261 10.64 -31.77 -4.63
N ARG A 262 10.92 -31.70 -5.94
CA ARG A 262 11.35 -30.46 -6.58
C ARG A 262 10.14 -29.58 -6.86
N ILE A 263 10.02 -28.48 -6.12
CA ILE A 263 8.96 -27.49 -6.29
C ILE A 263 9.43 -26.39 -7.25
N ASN A 264 8.53 -25.92 -8.11
CA ASN A 264 8.71 -24.72 -8.95
C ASN A 264 7.35 -24.05 -9.23
N HIS A 265 7.37 -22.82 -9.75
CA HIS A 265 6.16 -22.03 -10.02
C HIS A 265 5.17 -22.69 -11.00
N ILE A 266 5.64 -23.50 -11.96
CA ILE A 266 4.76 -24.21 -12.91
C ILE A 266 3.95 -25.29 -12.18
N VAL A 267 4.62 -26.07 -11.33
CA VAL A 267 3.94 -27.12 -10.54
C VAL A 267 2.95 -26.49 -9.56
N ILE A 268 3.32 -25.38 -8.91
CA ILE A 268 2.44 -24.66 -7.99
C ILE A 268 1.19 -24.13 -8.73
N SER A 269 1.35 -23.47 -9.86
CA SER A 269 0.22 -22.91 -10.62
C SER A 269 -0.72 -23.99 -11.15
N ASN A 270 -0.19 -25.10 -11.66
CA ASN A 270 -1.01 -26.25 -12.06
C ASN A 270 -1.78 -26.85 -10.88
N PHE A 271 -1.15 -26.94 -9.71
CA PHE A 271 -1.82 -27.44 -8.51
C PHE A 271 -2.91 -26.49 -8.02
N ILE A 272 -2.68 -25.17 -8.01
CA ILE A 272 -3.71 -24.18 -7.68
C ILE A 272 -4.95 -24.36 -8.57
N LEU A 273 -4.76 -24.50 -9.89
CA LEU A 273 -5.86 -24.72 -10.83
C LEU A 273 -6.63 -26.00 -10.49
N LYS A 274 -5.92 -27.11 -10.33
CA LYS A 274 -6.54 -28.41 -9.98
C LYS A 274 -7.30 -28.34 -8.67
N LEU A 275 -6.73 -27.75 -7.62
CA LEU A 275 -7.35 -27.61 -6.32
C LEU A 275 -8.63 -26.75 -6.38
N VAL A 276 -8.58 -25.64 -7.12
CA VAL A 276 -9.74 -24.75 -7.30
C VAL A 276 -10.84 -25.42 -8.11
N ASP A 277 -10.49 -26.12 -9.19
CA ASP A 277 -11.45 -26.82 -10.05
C ASP A 277 -12.10 -28.00 -9.31
N ASP A 278 -11.32 -28.83 -8.62
CA ASP A 278 -11.81 -30.03 -7.91
C ASP A 278 -12.79 -29.72 -6.76
N ASN A 279 -12.68 -28.51 -6.19
CA ASN A 279 -13.38 -28.09 -4.97
C ASN A 279 -14.23 -26.82 -5.16
N HIS A 280 -14.33 -26.34 -6.41
CA HIS A 280 -15.03 -25.11 -6.80
C HIS A 280 -14.64 -23.84 -6.00
N LEU A 281 -13.36 -23.66 -5.68
CA LEU A 281 -12.86 -22.60 -4.79
C LEU A 281 -12.68 -21.23 -5.48
N HIS A 282 -13.45 -20.93 -6.51
CA HIS A 282 -13.25 -19.72 -7.32
C HIS A 282 -13.42 -18.42 -6.53
N ALA A 283 -14.35 -18.40 -5.57
CA ALA A 283 -14.55 -17.27 -4.68
C ALA A 283 -13.39 -17.09 -3.70
N ASP A 284 -12.95 -18.18 -3.05
CA ASP A 284 -11.79 -18.16 -2.16
C ASP A 284 -10.52 -17.71 -2.90
N PHE A 285 -10.32 -18.19 -4.13
CA PHE A 285 -9.22 -17.76 -5.00
C PHE A 285 -9.30 -16.26 -5.33
N HIS A 286 -10.49 -15.76 -5.64
CA HIS A 286 -10.71 -14.35 -5.95
C HIS A 286 -10.30 -13.43 -4.81
N ILE A 287 -10.64 -13.80 -3.57
CA ILE A 287 -10.28 -13.06 -2.37
C ILE A 287 -8.79 -13.20 -2.10
N ALA A 288 -8.24 -14.42 -2.14
CA ALA A 288 -6.81 -14.68 -1.95
C ALA A 288 -5.93 -13.87 -2.91
N TYR A 289 -6.30 -13.81 -4.20
CA TYR A 289 -5.61 -12.99 -5.20
C TYR A 289 -5.66 -11.49 -4.85
N GLY A 290 -6.80 -10.99 -4.38
CA GLY A 290 -6.94 -9.62 -3.89
C GLY A 290 -6.00 -9.31 -2.74
N ILE A 291 -5.91 -10.20 -1.75
CA ILE A 291 -5.00 -10.05 -0.60
C ILE A 291 -3.54 -10.03 -1.06
N VAL A 292 -3.15 -10.93 -1.99
CA VAL A 292 -1.80 -10.91 -2.56
C VAL A 292 -1.52 -9.58 -3.26
N CYS A 293 -2.47 -9.01 -4.00
CA CYS A 293 -2.28 -7.70 -4.62
C CYS A 293 -2.03 -6.59 -3.58
N GLN A 294 -2.66 -6.62 -2.40
CA GLN A 294 -2.41 -5.65 -1.33
C GLN A 294 -0.96 -5.69 -0.82
N ILE A 295 -0.35 -6.89 -0.78
CA ILE A 295 0.93 -7.14 -0.11
C ILE A 295 2.09 -7.51 -1.03
N PHE A 296 1.85 -7.64 -2.33
CA PHE A 296 2.88 -8.09 -3.28
C PHE A 296 4.11 -7.18 -3.25
N MET A 297 3.89 -5.87 -3.17
CA MET A 297 4.92 -4.86 -2.97
C MET A 297 4.39 -3.68 -2.16
N GLY A 298 5.28 -3.00 -1.44
CA GLY A 298 5.01 -1.78 -0.68
C GLY A 298 5.87 -0.61 -1.18
N PRO A 299 5.51 0.64 -0.88
CA PRO A 299 6.34 1.78 -1.25
C PRO A 299 7.66 1.80 -0.48
N LEU A 300 8.73 2.20 -1.16
CA LEU A 300 9.96 2.60 -0.48
C LEU A 300 9.84 4.05 0.03
N PRO A 301 10.50 4.36 1.16
CA PRO A 301 10.42 5.69 1.73
C PRO A 301 11.07 6.70 0.78
N ARG A 302 10.31 7.72 0.40
CA ARG A 302 10.79 8.85 -0.44
C ARG A 302 11.44 9.95 0.38
N THR A 303 11.12 10.00 1.67
CA THR A 303 11.68 10.92 2.66
C THR A 303 12.00 10.13 3.93
N PRO A 304 12.92 10.59 4.79
CA PRO A 304 13.22 9.85 6.01
C PRO A 304 12.00 9.75 6.95
N GLU A 305 11.08 10.71 6.92
CA GLU A 305 9.82 10.65 7.67
C GLU A 305 8.90 9.54 7.13
N SER A 306 8.88 9.33 5.82
CA SER A 306 8.01 8.31 5.20
C SER A 306 8.41 6.88 5.54
N ALA A 307 9.61 6.67 6.08
CA ALA A 307 9.98 5.39 6.68
C ALA A 307 9.10 5.04 7.90
N ALA A 308 8.39 6.00 8.51
CA ALA A 308 7.43 5.71 9.57
C ALA A 308 6.33 4.72 9.14
N TRP A 309 6.00 4.65 7.85
CA TRP A 309 5.07 3.67 7.29
C TRP A 309 5.57 2.21 7.38
N LEU A 310 6.89 2.01 7.46
CA LEU A 310 7.52 0.70 7.38
C LEU A 310 8.01 0.19 8.75
N LEU A 311 8.13 1.05 9.76
CA LEU A 311 8.67 0.67 11.07
C LEU A 311 7.75 -0.22 11.88
N LYS A 312 6.43 -0.05 11.75
CA LYS A 312 5.46 -0.88 12.46
C LYS A 312 5.02 -2.03 11.54
N PRO A 313 5.00 -3.29 12.04
CA PRO A 313 4.49 -4.40 11.26
C PRO A 313 3.02 -4.17 10.93
N MET A 314 2.67 -4.13 9.65
CA MET A 314 1.27 -4.16 9.25
C MET A 314 0.74 -5.60 9.36
N THR A 315 -0.48 -5.74 9.88
CA THR A 315 -1.10 -7.05 10.04
C THR A 315 -1.92 -7.43 8.80
N VAL A 316 -1.69 -8.63 8.26
CA VAL A 316 -2.54 -9.29 7.28
C VAL A 316 -3.51 -10.20 8.02
N MET A 317 -4.79 -9.87 7.99
CA MET A 317 -5.84 -10.68 8.60
C MET A 317 -6.14 -11.87 7.68
N LEU A 318 -5.95 -13.09 8.17
CA LEU A 318 -6.09 -14.33 7.41
C LEU A 318 -7.12 -15.25 8.08
N PRO A 319 -8.16 -15.69 7.37
CA PRO A 319 -9.16 -16.57 7.97
C PRO A 319 -8.58 -17.97 8.24
N ARG A 320 -8.99 -18.62 9.33
CA ARG A 320 -8.68 -20.03 9.58
C ARG A 320 -9.27 -20.90 8.49
N ALA A 321 -8.52 -21.91 8.07
CA ALA A 321 -8.96 -22.82 7.02
C ALA A 321 -9.91 -23.87 7.61
N ARG A 322 -11.07 -24.02 6.99
CA ARG A 322 -12.09 -25.04 7.28
C ARG A 322 -12.78 -25.40 5.99
N PHE A 323 -12.99 -26.67 5.69
CA PHE A 323 -13.61 -27.03 4.42
C PHE A 323 -14.25 -28.40 4.50
N CYS A 324 -15.48 -28.56 4.04
CA CYS A 324 -16.20 -29.84 4.21
C CYS A 324 -16.83 -30.36 2.91
N LEU A 325 -16.70 -29.66 1.78
CA LEU A 325 -17.41 -30.04 0.55
C LEU A 325 -16.92 -31.38 -0.03
N GLY A 326 -15.68 -31.78 0.27
CA GLY A 326 -15.16 -33.09 -0.11
C GLY A 326 -15.76 -34.27 0.66
N ALA A 327 -16.57 -34.03 1.70
CA ALA A 327 -17.26 -35.10 2.42
C ALA A 327 -18.39 -35.74 1.59
N ASP A 328 -19.08 -34.94 0.75
CA ASP A 328 -20.14 -35.40 -0.14
C ASP A 328 -20.05 -34.69 -1.50
N PRO A 329 -19.00 -34.95 -2.29
CA PRO A 329 -18.74 -34.22 -3.54
C PRO A 329 -19.80 -34.50 -4.60
N GLU A 330 -20.40 -35.69 -4.60
CA GLU A 330 -21.46 -36.09 -5.54
C GLU A 330 -22.73 -35.26 -5.35
N LEU A 331 -22.95 -34.74 -4.14
CA LEU A 331 -24.09 -33.88 -3.85
C LEU A 331 -23.71 -32.39 -3.85
N LEU A 332 -22.63 -32.03 -3.16
CA LEU A 332 -22.26 -30.64 -2.89
C LEU A 332 -21.44 -30.00 -4.01
N LEU A 333 -20.71 -30.79 -4.79
CA LEU A 333 -19.83 -30.32 -5.87
C LEU A 333 -20.28 -30.79 -7.27
N SER A 334 -21.41 -31.50 -7.38
CA SER A 334 -21.98 -31.87 -8.67
C SER A 334 -22.72 -30.72 -9.35
N ASP A 335 -23.03 -30.91 -10.63
CA ASP A 335 -23.78 -29.98 -11.47
C ASP A 335 -23.17 -28.56 -11.55
N THR A 336 -24.02 -27.55 -11.78
CA THR A 336 -23.60 -26.16 -11.90
C THR A 336 -23.38 -25.57 -10.50
N PRO A 337 -22.17 -25.06 -10.18
CA PRO A 337 -21.93 -24.35 -8.93
C PRO A 337 -22.70 -23.02 -8.87
N PHE A 338 -23.11 -22.66 -7.66
CA PHE A 338 -23.60 -21.32 -7.33
C PHE A 338 -22.43 -20.33 -7.31
N TYR A 339 -22.62 -19.16 -7.92
CA TYR A 339 -21.73 -18.02 -7.75
C TYR A 339 -22.54 -16.75 -7.52
N ALA A 340 -22.16 -15.95 -6.52
CA ALA A 340 -22.79 -14.66 -6.24
C ALA A 340 -22.66 -13.69 -7.43
N LYS A 341 -21.54 -13.79 -8.18
CA LYS A 341 -21.30 -13.05 -9.43
C LYS A 341 -20.56 -13.90 -10.46
N PRO A 342 -20.97 -13.90 -11.75
CA PRO A 342 -20.33 -14.72 -12.79
C PRO A 342 -18.84 -14.41 -13.06
N TYR A 343 -18.39 -13.17 -12.86
CA TYR A 343 -17.00 -12.79 -13.15
C TYR A 343 -15.99 -13.38 -12.15
N VAL A 344 -16.44 -13.84 -10.98
CA VAL A 344 -15.57 -14.43 -9.96
C VAL A 344 -14.89 -15.68 -10.52
N ALA A 345 -15.65 -16.55 -11.18
CA ALA A 345 -15.14 -17.75 -11.81
C ALA A 345 -14.08 -17.46 -12.90
N ARG A 346 -14.08 -16.26 -13.50
CA ARG A 346 -13.10 -15.89 -14.53
C ARG A 346 -11.73 -15.49 -13.97
N THR A 347 -11.67 -15.10 -12.70
CA THR A 347 -10.45 -14.53 -12.10
C THR A 347 -9.28 -15.50 -12.15
N ILE A 348 -9.52 -16.80 -11.94
CA ILE A 348 -8.45 -17.80 -12.00
C ILE A 348 -7.90 -18.00 -13.43
N HIS A 349 -8.77 -17.99 -14.43
CA HIS A 349 -8.35 -18.09 -15.83
C HIS A 349 -7.62 -16.84 -16.30
N GLU A 350 -8.08 -15.66 -15.90
CA GLU A 350 -7.41 -14.39 -16.18
C GLU A 350 -6.03 -14.32 -15.52
N TRP A 351 -5.92 -14.75 -14.25
CA TRP A 351 -4.65 -14.86 -13.55
C TRP A 351 -3.69 -15.82 -14.27
N ARG A 352 -4.16 -17.01 -14.67
CA ARG A 352 -3.35 -17.99 -15.39
C ARG A 352 -2.79 -17.43 -16.70
N ASN A 353 -3.59 -16.64 -17.42
CA ASN A 353 -3.20 -16.07 -18.71
C ASN A 353 -2.23 -14.88 -18.56
N ALA A 354 -2.27 -14.16 -17.44
CA ALA A 354 -1.44 -13.00 -17.20
C ALA A 354 -1.04 -12.87 -15.72
N PRO A 355 -0.21 -13.78 -15.19
CA PRO A 355 0.13 -13.82 -13.76
C PRO A 355 0.91 -12.58 -13.30
N ALA A 356 1.61 -11.91 -14.21
CA ALA A 356 2.33 -10.67 -13.97
C ALA A 356 1.43 -9.46 -13.66
N LEU A 357 0.12 -9.52 -13.96
CA LEU A 357 -0.81 -8.41 -13.65
C LEU A 357 -0.90 -8.09 -12.16
N VAL A 358 -0.52 -9.03 -11.29
CA VAL A 358 -0.41 -8.78 -9.85
C VAL A 358 0.45 -7.56 -9.52
N ILE A 359 1.50 -7.29 -10.32
CA ILE A 359 2.40 -6.15 -10.14
C ILE A 359 1.63 -4.85 -10.32
N LEU A 360 0.89 -4.72 -11.42
CA LEU A 360 0.09 -3.53 -11.72
C LEU A 360 -1.06 -3.37 -10.72
N HIS A 361 -1.77 -4.45 -10.42
CA HIS A 361 -2.84 -4.43 -9.42
C HIS A 361 -2.32 -4.02 -8.04
N SER A 362 -1.12 -4.48 -7.66
CA SER A 362 -0.49 -4.07 -6.42
C SER A 362 -0.12 -2.61 -6.41
N ILE A 363 0.43 -2.08 -7.52
CA ILE A 363 0.71 -0.64 -7.67
C ILE A 363 -0.57 0.19 -7.51
N ILE A 364 -1.66 -0.18 -8.21
CA ILE A 364 -2.93 0.55 -8.15
C ILE A 364 -3.49 0.59 -6.72
N ILE A 365 -3.53 -0.57 -6.05
CA ILE A 365 -4.04 -0.67 -4.69
C ILE A 365 -3.18 0.14 -3.73
N ASN A 366 -1.86 -0.06 -3.73
CA ASN A 366 -0.95 0.61 -2.81
C ASN A 366 -0.92 2.13 -3.05
N GLU A 367 -0.75 2.58 -4.29
CA GLU A 367 -0.74 4.01 -4.62
C GLU A 367 -2.03 4.69 -4.13
N SER A 368 -3.19 4.10 -4.44
CA SER A 368 -4.47 4.65 -4.01
C SER A 368 -4.59 4.69 -2.48
N ALA A 369 -4.25 3.59 -1.80
CA ALA A 369 -4.41 3.51 -0.36
C ALA A 369 -3.48 4.46 0.40
N TYR A 370 -2.19 4.49 0.10
CA TYR A 370 -1.25 5.37 0.81
C TYR A 370 -1.54 6.85 0.57
N ILE A 371 -1.92 7.23 -0.66
CA ILE A 371 -2.30 8.62 -0.96
C ILE A 371 -3.57 9.00 -0.21
N GLN A 372 -4.61 8.16 -0.25
CA GLN A 372 -5.89 8.49 0.37
C GLN A 372 -5.87 8.40 1.89
N LEU A 373 -5.09 7.49 2.49
CA LEU A 373 -4.93 7.45 3.94
C LEU A 373 -4.19 8.69 4.46
N ALA A 374 -3.11 9.09 3.77
CA ALA A 374 -2.43 10.35 4.08
C ALA A 374 -3.39 11.54 3.93
N ALA A 375 -4.24 11.53 2.91
CA ALA A 375 -5.25 12.55 2.68
C ALA A 375 -6.26 12.68 3.83
N LEU A 376 -6.86 11.54 4.21
CA LEU A 376 -7.90 11.47 5.23
C LEU A 376 -7.37 11.89 6.60
N GLN A 377 -6.15 11.50 6.97
CA GLN A 377 -5.55 11.88 8.24
C GLN A 377 -5.46 13.41 8.41
N ARG A 378 -5.23 14.13 7.31
CA ARG A 378 -5.01 15.58 7.33
C ARG A 378 -6.27 16.40 7.53
N VAL A 379 -7.40 15.88 7.06
CA VAL A 379 -8.72 16.55 7.22
C VAL A 379 -9.45 16.13 8.49
N TYR A 380 -8.96 15.08 9.17
CA TYR A 380 -9.61 14.48 10.34
C TYR A 380 -9.77 15.43 11.54
N LEU A 381 -8.90 16.43 11.70
CA LEU A 381 -8.98 17.38 12.81
C LEU A 381 -10.05 18.49 12.62
N ASP A 382 -10.48 18.73 11.38
CA ASP A 382 -11.26 19.93 11.01
C ASP A 382 -12.62 19.62 10.37
N THR A 383 -13.00 18.35 10.24
CA THR A 383 -14.26 17.94 9.63
C THR A 383 -14.94 16.85 10.46
N ASP A 384 -16.28 16.81 10.47
CA ASP A 384 -17.09 15.67 10.97
C ASP A 384 -16.81 14.34 10.22
N PHE A 385 -15.80 14.35 9.35
CA PHE A 385 -15.31 13.25 8.56
C PHE A 385 -14.48 12.31 9.44
N ASN A 386 -15.16 11.60 10.34
CA ASN A 386 -14.58 10.45 11.02
C ASN A 386 -14.31 9.37 9.95
N ILE A 387 -13.07 8.88 9.86
CA ILE A 387 -12.70 7.76 8.98
C ILE A 387 -13.61 6.54 9.24
N GLN A 388 -14.07 6.37 10.48
CA GLN A 388 -15.07 5.35 10.83
C GLN A 388 -16.42 5.61 10.14
N ASN A 389 -16.90 6.86 10.08
CA ASN A 389 -18.14 7.21 9.37
C ASN A 389 -18.03 6.92 7.86
N TYR A 390 -16.87 7.15 7.24
CA TYR A 390 -16.68 6.89 5.80
C TYR A 390 -16.72 5.38 5.46
N VAL A 391 -16.01 4.60 6.28
CA VAL A 391 -16.04 3.14 6.25
C VAL A 391 -17.47 2.59 6.45
N GLU A 392 -18.25 3.19 7.34
CA GLU A 392 -19.65 2.81 7.56
C GLU A 392 -20.55 3.24 6.39
N LEU A 393 -20.39 4.47 5.87
CA LEU A 393 -21.21 5.07 4.80
C LEU A 393 -21.00 4.41 3.42
N SER A 394 -19.78 3.98 3.09
CA SER A 394 -19.48 3.31 1.82
C SER A 394 -20.15 1.93 1.66
N SER A 395 -20.78 1.40 2.71
CA SER A 395 -21.29 0.03 2.78
C SER A 395 -22.81 -0.11 2.94
N ASN A 396 -23.59 0.95 2.69
CA ASN A 396 -25.04 0.97 2.92
C ASN A 396 -25.43 0.39 4.30
N ASN A 397 -24.67 0.72 5.36
CA ASN A 397 -24.89 0.29 6.75
C ASN A 397 -24.83 -1.23 7.03
N ILE A 398 -24.27 -2.05 6.13
CA ILE A 398 -24.42 -3.52 6.21
C ILE A 398 -23.09 -4.26 6.47
N VAL A 399 -21.92 -3.63 6.31
CA VAL A 399 -20.61 -4.30 6.47
C VAL A 399 -19.60 -3.38 7.15
N ARG A 400 -18.92 -3.85 8.21
CA ARG A 400 -17.71 -3.19 8.72
C ARG A 400 -16.61 -3.28 7.65
N THR A 401 -16.37 -2.21 6.91
CA THR A 401 -15.28 -2.10 5.91
C THR A 401 -14.00 -1.51 6.52
N ASP A 402 -13.88 -1.53 7.86
CA ASP A 402 -12.84 -0.85 8.64
C ASP A 402 -11.48 -1.54 8.57
N ALA A 403 -11.38 -2.70 7.92
CA ALA A 403 -10.14 -3.46 7.81
C ALA A 403 -10.11 -4.36 6.57
N GLY A 404 -8.91 -4.85 6.24
CA GLY A 404 -8.70 -5.89 5.24
C GLY A 404 -8.81 -5.41 3.80
N LEU A 405 -9.16 -6.33 2.90
CA LEU A 405 -9.24 -6.11 1.46
C LEU A 405 -10.26 -5.03 1.08
N LEU A 406 -11.42 -5.03 1.73
CA LEU A 406 -12.50 -4.10 1.42
C LEU A 406 -12.09 -2.64 1.69
N SER A 407 -11.37 -2.39 2.77
CA SER A 407 -10.88 -1.04 3.10
C SER A 407 -10.04 -0.46 1.96
N ASP A 408 -9.08 -1.24 1.45
CA ASP A 408 -8.22 -0.78 0.35
C ASP A 408 -9.00 -0.58 -0.95
N LEU A 409 -9.94 -1.47 -1.27
CA LEU A 409 -10.80 -1.32 -2.45
C LEU A 409 -11.68 -0.07 -2.35
N CYS A 410 -12.18 0.28 -1.16
CA CYS A 410 -12.88 1.54 -0.94
C CYS A 410 -11.98 2.75 -1.21
N LEU A 411 -10.71 2.72 -0.81
CA LEU A 411 -9.76 3.81 -1.08
C LEU A 411 -9.43 3.92 -2.58
N VAL A 412 -9.35 2.79 -3.29
CA VAL A 412 -9.25 2.77 -4.76
C VAL A 412 -10.50 3.39 -5.39
N ALA A 413 -11.69 2.96 -4.98
CA ALA A 413 -12.97 3.49 -5.48
C ALA A 413 -13.05 5.02 -5.33
N MET A 414 -12.64 5.57 -4.16
CA MET A 414 -12.57 7.03 -3.96
C MET A 414 -11.62 7.71 -4.94
N ARG A 415 -10.41 7.15 -5.07
CA ARG A 415 -9.36 7.75 -5.90
C ARG A 415 -9.78 7.82 -7.36
N TYR A 416 -10.44 6.79 -7.85
CA TYR A 416 -10.89 6.70 -9.23
C TYR A 416 -12.28 7.30 -9.48
N ASP A 417 -13.03 7.66 -8.43
CA ASP A 417 -14.44 8.08 -8.51
C ASP A 417 -15.32 7.03 -9.22
N VAL A 418 -15.14 5.76 -8.83
CA VAL A 418 -15.83 4.61 -9.44
C VAL A 418 -16.46 3.71 -8.38
N GLU A 419 -17.52 2.99 -8.77
CA GLU A 419 -18.06 1.90 -7.96
C GLU A 419 -17.26 0.62 -8.23
N ILE A 420 -16.66 0.03 -7.19
CA ILE A 420 -16.04 -1.31 -7.27
C ILE A 420 -17.04 -2.34 -6.76
N LYS A 421 -17.41 -3.28 -7.62
CA LYS A 421 -18.38 -4.33 -7.24
C LYS A 421 -17.64 -5.51 -6.61
N PHE A 422 -17.82 -5.69 -5.31
CA PHE A 422 -17.28 -6.82 -4.57
C PHE A 422 -18.39 -7.53 -3.77
N PRO A 423 -18.74 -8.78 -4.10
CA PRO A 423 -19.94 -9.41 -3.57
C PRO A 423 -19.75 -10.08 -2.20
N TYR A 424 -18.53 -10.10 -1.68
CA TYR A 424 -18.18 -10.85 -0.47
C TYR A 424 -17.97 -9.92 0.73
N ARG A 425 -18.50 -10.34 1.88
CA ARG A 425 -18.24 -9.69 3.16
C ARG A 425 -17.08 -10.41 3.83
N THR A 426 -15.87 -9.87 3.68
CA THR A 426 -14.67 -10.44 4.31
C THR A 426 -13.92 -9.39 5.12
N ARG A 427 -13.35 -9.84 6.24
CA ARG A 427 -12.36 -9.06 7.01
C ARG A 427 -10.93 -9.43 6.62
N ALA A 428 -10.76 -10.40 5.72
CA ALA A 428 -9.45 -10.86 5.28
C ALA A 428 -8.74 -9.77 4.47
N GLY A 429 -7.42 -9.68 4.63
CA GLY A 429 -6.57 -8.73 3.92
C GLY A 429 -5.72 -7.84 4.83
N LEU A 430 -5.03 -6.89 4.22
CA LEU A 430 -4.12 -5.99 4.93
C LEU A 430 -4.87 -4.94 5.76
N ASN A 431 -4.53 -4.81 7.05
CA ASN A 431 -5.10 -3.81 7.93
C ASN A 431 -4.20 -2.56 8.03
N ARG A 432 -4.50 -1.53 7.22
CA ARG A 432 -3.78 -0.23 7.24
C ARG A 432 -4.38 0.80 8.21
N ASN A 433 -5.65 0.65 8.57
CA ASN A 433 -6.41 1.70 9.27
C ASN A 433 -5.97 1.92 10.72
N GLN A 434 -5.31 0.93 11.34
CA GLN A 434 -4.69 1.10 12.66
C GLN A 434 -3.68 2.25 12.72
N LEU A 435 -3.05 2.61 11.60
CA LEU A 435 -2.08 3.69 11.53
C LEU A 435 -2.73 5.09 11.51
N VAL A 436 -4.01 5.21 11.10
CA VAL A 436 -4.62 6.50 10.78
C VAL A 436 -5.44 7.09 11.93
N VAL A 437 -6.19 6.26 12.66
CA VAL A 437 -7.12 6.75 13.71
C VAL A 437 -6.37 7.30 14.94
N HIS A 438 -5.14 6.82 15.20
CA HIS A 438 -4.31 7.24 16.33
C HIS A 438 -2.82 7.23 15.96
N PHE A 439 -2.39 8.07 15.04
CA PHE A 439 -0.96 8.20 14.76
C PHE A 439 -0.25 8.84 15.95
N LYS A 440 0.21 7.98 16.88
CA LYS A 440 1.17 8.36 17.91
C LYS A 440 2.48 8.66 17.21
N SER A 441 3.17 9.72 17.65
CA SER A 441 4.52 10.07 17.21
C SER A 441 5.39 8.80 17.07
N VAL A 442 6.04 8.69 15.92
CA VAL A 442 6.91 7.56 15.56
C VAL A 442 8.33 8.07 15.48
N ASN A 443 9.25 7.41 16.18
CA ASN A 443 10.67 7.70 16.12
C ASN A 443 11.30 6.81 15.05
N VAL A 444 11.77 7.43 13.97
CA VAL A 444 12.45 6.75 12.87
C VAL A 444 13.96 6.73 13.12
N PRO A 445 14.61 5.56 13.18
CA PRO A 445 16.06 5.49 13.26
C PRO A 445 16.70 6.01 11.97
N VAL A 446 17.59 6.98 12.11
CA VAL A 446 18.34 7.59 11.00
C VAL A 446 19.82 7.64 11.33
N GLU A 447 20.66 7.51 10.31
CA GLU A 447 22.08 7.84 10.39
C GLU A 447 22.29 9.27 9.89
N ILE A 448 23.07 10.04 10.64
CA ILE A 448 23.37 11.44 10.33
C ILE A 448 24.61 11.47 9.44
N ILE A 449 24.46 11.87 8.18
CA ILE A 449 25.58 12.01 7.23
C ILE A 449 26.25 13.38 7.41
N ASN A 450 25.44 14.42 7.67
CA ASN A 450 25.88 15.79 7.80
C ASN A 450 25.24 16.43 9.05
N SER A 451 26.00 17.22 9.82
CA SER A 451 25.51 17.94 11.00
C SER A 451 24.39 18.94 10.69
N ASP A 452 24.28 19.38 9.43
CA ASP A 452 23.13 20.14 8.93
C ASP A 452 21.79 19.39 9.10
N ALA A 453 21.81 18.06 9.30
CA ALA A 453 20.61 17.28 9.60
C ALA A 453 19.81 17.86 10.77
N LEU A 454 20.48 18.33 11.82
CA LEU A 454 19.83 18.90 13.01
C LEU A 454 19.12 20.23 12.75
N LYS A 455 19.46 20.91 11.65
CA LYS A 455 18.78 22.14 11.20
C LYS A 455 17.49 21.82 10.44
N TYR A 456 17.45 20.67 9.79
CA TYR A 456 16.43 20.30 8.80
C TYR A 456 15.44 19.25 9.30
N TYR A 457 15.81 18.47 10.31
CA TYR A 457 15.07 17.35 10.83
C TYR A 457 14.95 17.44 12.36
N ASP A 458 13.81 17.00 12.89
CA ASP A 458 13.57 16.91 14.32
C ASP A 458 14.18 15.61 14.88
N ILE A 459 15.52 15.58 14.96
CA ILE A 459 16.29 14.41 15.38
C ILE A 459 16.65 14.54 16.86
N ILE A 460 16.27 13.52 17.63
CA ILE A 460 16.65 13.35 19.03
C ILE A 460 17.72 12.26 19.18
N VAL A 461 18.39 12.26 20.33
CA VAL A 461 19.38 11.23 20.67
C VAL A 461 18.72 9.87 20.78
N ASP A 462 19.32 8.86 20.15
CA ASP A 462 18.94 7.46 20.35
C ASP A 462 19.50 6.96 21.69
N PRO A 463 18.66 6.67 22.71
CA PRO A 463 19.14 6.23 24.02
C PRO A 463 19.80 4.84 23.98
N GLU A 464 19.51 4.01 22.99
CA GLU A 464 20.11 2.67 22.85
C GLU A 464 21.54 2.71 22.27
N HIS A 465 21.89 3.82 21.61
CA HIS A 465 23.18 4.01 20.93
C HIS A 465 23.96 5.21 21.48
N LEU A 466 23.77 5.52 22.77
CA LEU A 466 24.53 6.57 23.44
C LEU A 466 26.04 6.25 23.41
N PRO A 467 26.90 7.16 22.92
CA PRO A 467 28.34 7.01 23.09
C PRO A 467 28.68 7.01 24.59
N GLU A 468 29.75 6.31 24.99
CA GLU A 468 30.21 6.22 26.39
C GLU A 468 30.47 7.58 27.04
N GLN A 469 30.62 8.64 26.24
CA GLN A 469 30.62 10.02 26.71
C GLN A 469 29.19 10.44 27.07
N GLN A 470 28.90 10.40 28.38
CA GLN A 470 27.62 10.87 28.92
C GLN A 470 27.27 12.26 28.37
N PRO A 471 26.01 12.49 27.94
CA PRO A 471 25.55 13.85 27.72
C PRO A 471 25.78 14.63 29.00
N SER A 472 26.22 15.89 28.88
CA SER A 472 26.18 16.80 30.02
C SER A 472 24.77 16.68 30.62
N GLY A 473 24.62 16.40 31.91
CA GLY A 473 23.31 16.16 32.56
C GLY A 473 22.37 17.39 32.58
N LEU A 474 22.56 18.32 31.63
CA LEU A 474 21.83 19.53 31.43
C LEU A 474 20.48 19.20 30.76
N ARG A 475 19.40 19.41 31.51
CA ARG A 475 18.01 19.47 31.03
C ARG A 475 17.54 20.91 30.90
N PRO A 476 16.47 21.21 30.13
CA PRO A 476 15.82 22.52 30.18
C PRO A 476 15.45 22.89 31.63
N TYR A 477 15.46 24.17 31.95
CA TYR A 477 15.00 24.63 33.26
C TYR A 477 13.55 24.19 33.50
N THR A 478 13.26 23.64 34.68
CA THR A 478 11.87 23.40 35.09
C THR A 478 11.22 24.72 35.51
N GLN A 479 9.89 24.77 35.53
CA GLN A 479 9.17 25.95 36.01
C GLN A 479 9.55 26.30 37.45
N GLU A 480 9.74 25.31 38.32
CA GLU A 480 10.20 25.50 39.70
C GLU A 480 11.62 26.10 39.78
N GLU A 481 12.53 25.70 38.89
CA GLU A 481 13.89 26.26 38.83
C GLU A 481 13.85 27.73 38.37
N LEU A 482 12.97 28.07 37.42
CA LEU A 482 12.76 29.45 36.97
C LEU A 482 12.12 30.30 38.08
N ASP A 483 11.08 29.79 38.73
CA ASP A 483 10.39 30.47 39.83
C ASP A 483 11.33 30.72 41.02
N HIS A 484 12.27 29.79 41.27
CA HIS A 484 13.33 29.98 42.25
C HIS A 484 14.26 31.14 41.85
N LEU A 485 14.71 31.21 40.60
CA LEU A 485 15.56 32.30 40.09
C LEU A 485 14.87 33.67 40.20
N TYR A 486 13.57 33.73 39.90
CA TYR A 486 12.77 34.93 40.13
C TYR A 486 12.67 35.30 41.62
N LYS A 487 12.48 34.30 42.50
CA LYS A 487 12.42 34.51 43.96
C LYS A 487 13.72 35.01 44.57
N VAL A 488 14.88 34.59 44.06
CA VAL A 488 16.18 35.09 44.53
C VAL A 488 16.60 36.41 43.87
N GLY A 489 15.69 37.07 43.15
CA GLY A 489 15.90 38.43 42.65
C GLY A 489 16.80 38.51 41.41
N VAL A 490 16.96 37.42 40.67
CA VAL A 490 17.66 37.46 39.38
C VAL A 490 16.80 38.24 38.38
N GLU A 491 17.40 39.24 37.73
CA GLU A 491 16.70 40.06 36.75
C GLU A 491 16.20 39.22 35.56
N ARG A 492 15.03 39.57 35.02
CA ARG A 492 14.34 38.79 33.98
C ARG A 492 15.17 38.60 32.70
N ASN A 493 15.87 39.65 32.26
CA ASN A 493 16.84 39.64 31.16
C ASN A 493 17.96 38.60 31.39
N VAL A 494 18.47 38.48 32.61
CA VAL A 494 19.51 37.51 32.97
C VAL A 494 18.96 36.08 32.99
N ILE A 495 17.70 35.88 33.44
CA ILE A 495 17.03 34.57 33.38
C ILE A 495 16.81 34.15 31.92
N GLU A 496 16.35 35.05 31.06
CA GLU A 496 16.17 34.80 29.63
C GLU A 496 17.50 34.44 28.95
N GLU A 497 18.60 35.12 29.31
CA GLU A 497 19.95 34.83 28.83
C GLU A 497 20.48 33.47 29.34
N LEU A 498 20.24 33.11 30.60
CA LEU A 498 20.60 31.81 31.17
C LEU A 498 19.82 30.65 30.53
N VAL A 499 18.53 30.84 30.27
CA VAL A 499 17.70 29.87 29.53
C VAL A 499 18.28 29.66 28.13
N GLU A 500 18.67 30.73 27.45
CA GLU A 500 19.22 30.65 26.11
C GLU A 500 20.62 30.00 26.10
N ILE A 501 21.50 30.34 27.03
CA ILE A 501 22.82 29.69 27.21
C ILE A 501 22.64 28.19 27.50
N ARG A 502 21.67 27.80 28.35
CA ARG A 502 21.43 26.40 28.68
C ARG A 502 20.89 25.64 27.47
N LYS A 503 20.01 26.24 26.66
CA LYS A 503 19.59 25.68 25.37
C LYS A 503 20.77 25.50 24.41
N ILE A 504 21.66 26.50 24.31
CA ILE A 504 22.86 26.43 23.48
C ILE A 504 23.75 25.28 23.94
N LYS A 505 24.03 25.15 25.25
CA LYS A 505 24.84 24.05 25.78
C LYS A 505 24.21 22.67 25.61
N ILE A 506 22.89 22.58 25.73
CA ILE A 506 22.15 21.34 25.42
C ILE A 506 22.30 21.02 23.93
N ALA A 507 22.15 22.01 23.04
CA ALA A 507 22.32 21.85 21.60
C ALA A 507 23.77 21.50 21.21
N GLU A 508 24.78 22.09 21.86
CA GLU A 508 26.20 21.75 21.70
C GLU A 508 26.49 20.32 22.18
N SER A 509 25.98 19.94 23.36
CA SER A 509 26.07 18.57 23.88
C SER A 509 25.37 17.57 22.96
N GLN A 510 24.22 17.95 22.39
CA GLN A 510 23.51 17.14 21.41
C GLN A 510 24.28 17.07 20.09
N GLN A 511 24.92 18.14 19.62
CA GLN A 511 25.78 18.11 18.42
C GLN A 511 27.01 17.22 18.60
N ILE A 512 27.56 17.12 19.80
CA ILE A 512 28.66 16.19 20.11
C ILE A 512 28.17 14.73 20.01
N VAL A 513 26.94 14.45 20.46
CA VAL A 513 26.34 13.11 20.45
C VAL A 513 25.68 12.76 19.11
N LEU A 514 25.17 13.73 18.36
CA LEU A 514 24.46 13.63 17.08
C LEU A 514 25.26 14.23 15.92
N GLY A 515 26.60 14.16 16.01
CA GLY A 515 27.48 14.55 14.92
C GLY A 515 27.33 13.66 13.68
N ALA A 516 27.94 14.10 12.58
CA ALA A 516 28.05 13.26 11.38
C ALA A 516 28.70 11.91 11.70
N GLY A 517 28.12 10.82 11.19
CA GLY A 517 28.48 9.43 11.49
C GLY A 517 27.71 8.81 12.66
N ASN A 518 26.89 9.57 13.39
CA ASN A 518 26.13 9.06 14.53
C ASN A 518 24.69 8.67 14.15
N ARG A 519 24.06 7.85 15.00
CA ARG A 519 22.64 7.48 14.91
C ARG A 519 21.77 8.44 15.72
N GLY A 520 20.60 8.75 15.19
CA GLY A 520 19.57 9.53 15.88
C GLY A 520 18.18 8.99 15.59
N LEU A 521 17.19 9.55 16.28
CA LEU A 521 15.78 9.23 16.12
C LEU A 521 15.05 10.44 15.57
N LEU A 522 14.55 10.35 14.34
CA LEU A 522 13.71 11.36 13.72
C LEU A 522 12.28 11.24 14.23
N ASN A 523 11.77 12.28 14.89
CA ASN A 523 10.41 12.31 15.40
C ASN A 523 9.40 12.68 14.29
N VAL A 524 8.54 11.73 13.94
CA VAL A 524 7.47 11.89 12.95
C VAL A 524 6.13 12.00 13.67
N GLN A 525 5.46 13.15 13.53
CA GLN A 525 4.20 13.45 14.25
C GLN A 525 2.93 13.24 13.39
N TYR A 526 3.07 13.10 12.08
CA TYR A 526 1.99 12.88 11.11
C TYR A 526 2.45 11.86 10.07
N LEU A 527 1.56 11.07 9.45
CA LEU A 527 1.98 10.19 8.35
C LEU A 527 2.26 11.05 7.11
N PRO A 528 3.52 11.09 6.63
CA PRO A 528 3.83 11.85 5.42
C PRO A 528 3.35 11.08 4.18
N PRO A 529 3.18 11.73 3.03
CA PRO A 529 2.95 11.03 1.77
C PRO A 529 4.17 10.17 1.44
N THR A 530 3.95 8.90 1.09
CA THR A 530 5.03 7.96 0.73
C THR A 530 5.08 7.65 -0.77
N ILE A 531 4.05 8.05 -1.53
CA ILE A 531 3.92 7.77 -2.98
C ILE A 531 3.43 9.02 -3.71
N PHE A 532 3.94 9.24 -4.93
CA PHE A 532 3.43 10.22 -5.90
C PHE A 532 2.33 9.59 -6.77
N PRO A 533 1.24 10.27 -7.16
CA PRO A 533 0.20 9.70 -8.02
C PRO A 533 0.69 9.50 -9.47
N VAL A 534 1.37 8.39 -9.74
CA VAL A 534 1.88 8.06 -11.09
C VAL A 534 0.75 7.45 -11.93
N VAL A 535 0.15 6.35 -11.45
CA VAL A 535 -0.89 5.63 -12.20
C VAL A 535 -2.23 6.35 -12.09
N THR A 536 -2.46 6.99 -10.95
CA THR A 536 -3.65 7.80 -10.67
C THR A 536 -3.50 9.26 -11.12
N TYR A 537 -2.53 9.53 -12.01
CA TYR A 537 -2.28 10.85 -12.56
C TYR A 537 -3.50 11.38 -13.33
N GLY A 538 -3.98 12.59 -12.99
CA GLY A 538 -5.13 13.22 -13.64
C GLY A 538 -6.50 12.61 -13.30
N ILE A 539 -6.54 11.64 -12.39
CA ILE A 539 -7.78 10.96 -11.97
C ILE A 539 -8.36 11.68 -10.75
N ASN A 540 -9.67 11.95 -10.79
CA ASN A 540 -10.44 12.67 -9.77
C ASN A 540 -9.77 13.99 -9.30
N PRO A 541 -9.63 15.00 -10.19
CA PRO A 541 -8.98 16.28 -9.87
C PRO A 541 -9.72 17.12 -8.83
N LYS A 542 -10.92 16.70 -8.40
CA LYS A 542 -11.72 17.40 -7.38
C LYS A 542 -11.34 17.04 -5.95
N MET A 543 -10.63 15.93 -5.74
CA MET A 543 -10.16 15.59 -4.39
C MET A 543 -9.04 16.52 -3.95
N ILE A 544 -8.82 16.64 -2.64
CA ILE A 544 -7.76 17.47 -2.03
C ILE A 544 -6.35 17.10 -2.57
N PHE A 545 -6.18 15.87 -3.06
CA PHE A 545 -4.97 15.36 -3.74
C PHE A 545 -5.23 14.99 -5.21
N GLY A 546 -6.41 15.34 -5.72
CA GLY A 546 -6.62 15.59 -7.13
C GLY A 546 -5.86 16.86 -7.47
N LEU A 547 -4.54 16.76 -7.50
CA LEU A 547 -3.73 17.84 -8.04
C LEU A 547 -4.04 17.86 -9.53
N ASP A 548 -5.07 18.62 -9.89
CA ASP A 548 -5.17 19.16 -11.23
C ASP A 548 -3.88 19.97 -11.39
N PHE A 549 -2.88 19.39 -12.04
CA PHE A 549 -1.51 19.96 -12.04
C PHE A 549 -1.42 21.27 -12.82
N ASN A 550 -2.54 21.82 -13.29
CA ASN A 550 -2.72 23.26 -13.49
C ASN A 550 -2.58 23.99 -12.14
N MET A 551 -1.38 23.95 -11.60
CA MET A 551 -1.02 24.51 -10.31
C MET A 551 -0.87 26.01 -10.49
N GLU A 552 -1.87 26.77 -10.05
CA GLU A 552 -1.74 28.21 -9.94
C GLU A 552 -1.19 28.59 -8.57
N VAL A 553 -0.02 29.23 -8.56
CA VAL A 553 0.56 29.79 -7.33
C VAL A 553 0.66 31.30 -7.42
N THR A 554 0.19 31.99 -6.38
CA THR A 554 0.41 33.42 -6.16
C THR A 554 1.42 33.62 -5.03
N VAL A 555 2.49 34.37 -5.31
CA VAL A 555 3.53 34.69 -4.32
C VAL A 555 3.52 36.18 -4.01
N GLU A 556 3.55 36.52 -2.72
CA GLU A 556 3.59 37.90 -2.23
C GLU A 556 5.04 38.34 -1.95
N PRO A 557 5.56 39.35 -2.65
CA PRO A 557 6.87 39.90 -2.33
C PRO A 557 6.81 40.80 -1.09
N ILE A 558 7.76 40.62 -0.18
CA ILE A 558 8.04 41.50 0.96
C ILE A 558 9.51 41.89 0.87
N GLU A 559 9.92 43.07 1.34
CA GLU A 559 11.30 43.55 1.21
C GLU A 559 12.34 42.51 1.65
N GLY A 560 13.04 41.90 0.67
CA GLY A 560 14.05 40.85 0.87
C GLY A 560 13.56 39.40 0.93
N TYR A 561 12.24 39.14 0.87
CA TYR A 561 11.62 37.82 1.06
C TYR A 561 10.44 37.56 0.11
N LEU A 562 10.18 36.29 -0.19
CA LEU A 562 8.89 35.85 -0.73
C LEU A 562 8.04 35.29 0.42
N ARG A 563 6.77 35.69 0.48
CA ARG A 563 5.79 35.18 1.45
C ARG A 563 4.71 34.39 0.73
N ILE A 564 4.40 33.22 1.30
CA ILE A 564 3.23 32.43 0.94
C ILE A 564 2.47 32.17 2.23
N SER A 565 1.20 32.56 2.29
CA SER A 565 0.37 32.49 3.50
C SER A 565 -0.62 31.32 3.50
N ASP A 566 -0.44 30.38 2.57
CA ASP A 566 -1.29 29.22 2.36
C ASP A 566 -0.42 27.97 2.14
N GLY A 567 -0.71 26.90 2.88
CA GLY A 567 0.08 25.66 2.85
C GLY A 567 0.00 24.94 1.50
N GLU A 568 -1.19 24.90 0.90
CA GLU A 568 -1.40 24.26 -0.40
C GLU A 568 -0.61 24.99 -1.51
N GLN A 569 -0.72 26.31 -1.56
CA GLN A 569 0.04 27.18 -2.46
C GLN A 569 1.55 27.03 -2.24
N PHE A 570 1.99 26.88 -0.99
CA PHE A 570 3.39 26.67 -0.66
C PHE A 570 3.91 25.31 -1.14
N SER A 571 3.14 24.24 -0.97
CA SER A 571 3.44 22.91 -1.52
C SER A 571 3.61 22.98 -3.04
N LYS A 572 2.62 23.56 -3.73
CA LYS A 572 2.64 23.75 -5.19
C LYS A 572 3.84 24.59 -5.63
N PHE A 573 4.19 25.64 -4.87
CA PHE A 573 5.34 26.49 -5.17
C PHE A 573 6.65 25.71 -5.11
N PHE A 574 6.81 24.86 -4.09
CA PHE A 574 7.99 24.03 -3.91
C PHE A 574 8.17 23.03 -5.06
N ASP A 575 7.07 22.41 -5.48
CA ASP A 575 7.05 21.48 -6.61
C ASP A 575 7.44 22.19 -7.91
N ILE A 576 6.76 23.30 -8.25
CA ILE A 576 7.06 24.10 -9.44
C ILE A 576 8.51 24.57 -9.41
N SER A 577 8.99 25.07 -8.28
CA SER A 577 10.36 25.57 -8.17
C SER A 577 11.39 24.45 -8.35
N LYS A 578 11.13 23.25 -7.80
CA LYS A 578 11.97 22.07 -8.02
C LYS A 578 11.93 21.64 -9.49
N MET A 579 10.76 21.74 -10.14
CA MET A 579 10.62 21.49 -11.57
C MET A 579 11.39 22.48 -12.45
N MET A 580 11.51 23.73 -12.00
CA MET A 580 12.33 24.76 -12.61
C MET A 580 13.83 24.62 -12.30
N GLY A 581 14.23 23.63 -11.48
CA GLY A 581 15.63 23.39 -11.12
C GLY A 581 16.13 24.18 -9.92
N TYR A 582 15.24 24.82 -9.14
CA TYR A 582 15.60 25.54 -7.91
C TYR A 582 15.47 24.66 -6.68
N ASN A 583 16.52 24.63 -5.84
CA ASN A 583 16.38 24.16 -4.46
C ASN A 583 16.05 25.36 -3.55
N LEU A 584 15.01 25.21 -2.74
CA LEU A 584 14.46 26.24 -1.87
C LEU A 584 14.52 25.82 -0.42
N VAL A 585 14.78 26.79 0.46
CA VAL A 585 14.54 26.68 1.91
C VAL A 585 13.58 27.79 2.34
N ALA A 586 12.46 27.40 2.94
CA ALA A 586 11.50 28.30 3.55
C ALA A 586 11.49 28.15 5.07
N TYR A 587 11.19 29.24 5.75
CA TYR A 587 10.98 29.27 7.20
C TYR A 587 9.51 29.53 7.49
N CYS A 588 8.85 28.61 8.19
CA CYS A 588 7.50 28.84 8.69
C CYS A 588 7.57 29.64 9.99
N VAL A 589 6.97 30.82 9.98
CA VAL A 589 6.97 31.74 11.12
C VAL A 589 6.21 31.14 12.33
N HIS A 590 5.14 30.39 12.07
CA HIS A 590 4.31 29.79 13.12
C HIS A 590 4.97 28.56 13.76
N SER A 591 5.39 27.58 12.96
CA SER A 591 6.02 26.36 13.51
C SER A 591 7.48 26.55 13.90
N LYS A 592 8.09 27.69 13.54
CA LYS A 592 9.51 28.00 13.73
C LYS A 592 10.45 26.94 13.12
N ARG A 593 10.00 26.28 12.04
CA ARG A 593 10.72 25.20 11.35
C ARG A 593 11.13 25.60 9.93
N PHE A 594 12.22 24.99 9.45
CA PHE A 594 12.65 25.08 8.07
C PHE A 594 12.03 23.96 7.22
N TYR A 595 11.67 24.29 5.99
CA TYR A 595 11.09 23.42 4.97
C TYR A 595 11.91 23.54 3.69
N TYR A 596 12.09 22.45 2.93
CA TYR A 596 13.03 22.46 1.80
C TYR A 596 12.70 21.45 0.69
N ASN A 597 12.68 21.87 -0.57
CA ASN A 597 12.18 21.06 -1.69
C ASN A 597 13.22 20.08 -2.30
N PHE A 598 14.39 19.89 -1.68
CA PHE A 598 15.46 19.05 -2.21
C PHE A 598 15.63 17.71 -1.49
N ILE A 599 14.63 17.30 -0.72
CA ILE A 599 14.59 16.00 -0.03
C ILE A 599 14.49 14.84 -1.02
N ASP A 600 13.79 15.05 -2.15
CA ASP A 600 13.53 14.04 -3.17
C ASP A 600 13.86 14.56 -4.57
N ASP A 601 14.91 14.01 -5.18
CA ASP A 601 15.36 14.36 -6.53
C ASP A 601 14.56 13.66 -7.65
N SER A 602 13.72 12.67 -7.32
CA SER A 602 13.10 11.75 -8.30
C SER A 602 11.63 12.02 -8.64
N SER A 603 10.84 12.64 -7.76
CA SER A 603 9.46 13.07 -8.09
C SER A 603 9.22 14.57 -8.10
N ARG A 604 10.18 15.37 -7.64
CA ARG A 604 10.03 16.84 -7.55
C ARG A 604 8.79 17.27 -6.74
N TYR A 605 8.25 16.37 -5.93
CA TYR A 605 7.07 16.57 -5.09
C TYR A 605 7.50 16.74 -3.64
N PHE A 606 6.90 17.71 -2.95
CA PHE A 606 7.35 18.12 -1.62
C PHE A 606 6.78 17.29 -0.47
N HIS A 607 7.62 17.20 0.57
CA HIS A 607 7.41 16.66 1.89
C HIS A 607 6.51 17.56 2.74
N ASP A 608 5.39 17.01 3.19
CA ASP A 608 4.24 17.77 3.66
C ASP A 608 3.93 17.52 5.14
N SER A 609 4.71 18.18 5.99
CA SER A 609 4.59 18.17 7.45
C SER A 609 4.05 19.48 8.04
N PHE A 610 3.48 20.37 7.22
CA PHE A 610 2.91 21.64 7.68
C PHE A 610 1.39 21.53 7.80
N ASN A 611 0.81 22.34 8.70
CA ASN A 611 -0.63 22.42 8.84
C ASN A 611 -1.22 23.19 7.64
N TRP A 612 -2.13 22.58 6.88
CA TRP A 612 -2.73 23.19 5.68
C TRP A 612 -3.78 24.24 6.03
N LYS A 613 -4.32 24.19 7.25
CA LYS A 613 -5.37 25.09 7.73
C LYS A 613 -4.92 25.79 9.01
N GLY A 614 -5.16 27.11 9.05
CA GLY A 614 -4.68 28.03 10.09
C GLY A 614 -3.78 29.13 9.50
N PRO A 615 -3.47 30.21 10.25
CA PRO A 615 -2.57 31.25 9.77
C PRO A 615 -1.16 30.68 9.62
N VAL A 616 -0.81 30.19 8.43
CA VAL A 616 0.55 29.79 8.08
C VAL A 616 1.21 30.90 7.28
N SER A 617 2.50 31.10 7.48
CA SER A 617 3.27 32.12 6.77
C SER A 617 4.66 31.59 6.55
N PHE A 618 4.97 31.27 5.31
CA PHE A 618 6.27 30.79 4.87
C PHE A 618 7.06 31.96 4.31
N SER A 619 8.25 32.17 4.84
CA SER A 619 9.18 33.19 4.37
C SER A 619 10.37 32.53 3.67
N ILE A 620 10.63 32.94 2.44
CA ILE A 620 11.74 32.43 1.63
C ILE A 620 12.71 33.59 1.41
N LYS A 621 13.92 33.47 1.96
CA LYS A 621 14.97 34.47 1.78
C LYS A 621 15.57 34.35 0.38
N ARG A 622 15.92 35.46 -0.26
CA ARG A 622 16.51 35.47 -1.61
C ARG A 622 17.76 34.59 -1.78
N TYR A 623 18.59 34.52 -0.74
CA TYR A 623 19.82 33.71 -0.71
C TYR A 623 19.59 32.24 -0.29
N ASN A 624 18.37 31.88 0.08
CA ASN A 624 17.98 30.49 0.37
C ASN A 624 17.48 29.75 -0.89
N MET A 625 17.55 30.38 -2.06
CA MET A 625 17.42 29.72 -3.37
C MET A 625 18.83 29.26 -3.78
N VAL A 626 19.21 28.05 -3.36
CA VAL A 626 20.58 27.55 -3.53
C VAL A 626 20.63 26.58 -4.71
N ASP A 627 21.67 26.73 -5.54
CA ASP A 627 22.02 25.94 -6.72
C ASP A 627 21.11 26.00 -7.96
N LYS A 628 21.76 26.34 -9.08
CA LYS A 628 21.26 26.27 -10.45
C LYS A 628 21.64 24.89 -11.01
N ARG A 629 20.76 23.88 -10.93
CA ARG A 629 20.98 22.68 -11.74
C ARG A 629 20.73 23.02 -13.21
N PHE A 630 21.61 22.50 -14.07
CA PHE A 630 21.69 22.63 -15.54
C PHE A 630 20.45 23.21 -16.26
N GLU A 631 20.70 24.28 -17.04
CA GLU A 631 19.76 25.00 -17.94
C GLU A 631 18.60 25.73 -17.24
N CYS A 632 18.82 27.02 -16.91
CA CYS A 632 17.85 27.84 -16.16
C CYS A 632 16.73 28.45 -17.01
N LEU A 633 15.53 28.39 -16.43
CA LEU A 633 14.36 29.23 -16.69
C LEU A 633 14.56 30.62 -16.00
N PRO A 634 13.82 31.69 -16.35
CA PRO A 634 14.13 33.06 -15.93
C PRO A 634 13.98 33.26 -14.43
N HIS A 635 14.74 34.23 -13.91
CA HIS A 635 14.72 34.63 -12.50
C HIS A 635 13.29 34.91 -12.01
N LEU A 636 12.86 34.17 -10.99
CA LEU A 636 11.67 34.50 -10.18
C LEU A 636 11.86 35.93 -9.63
N SER A 637 11.09 36.88 -10.17
CA SER A 637 11.21 38.29 -9.81
C SER A 637 10.42 38.59 -8.52
N MET A 638 10.85 39.59 -7.75
CA MET A 638 10.18 40.08 -6.52
C MET A 638 8.87 40.85 -6.82
N ARG A 639 8.09 40.42 -7.82
CA ARG A 639 6.79 40.98 -8.17
C ARG A 639 5.71 39.92 -7.95
N LYS A 640 4.45 40.35 -7.85
CA LYS A 640 3.33 39.42 -7.83
C LYS A 640 3.43 38.54 -9.09
N THR A 641 3.58 37.25 -8.86
CA THR A 641 3.85 36.29 -9.92
C THR A 641 2.79 35.22 -9.86
N ARG A 642 2.17 34.93 -11.01
CA ARG A 642 1.31 33.76 -11.20
C ARG A 642 2.11 32.72 -11.97
N LEU A 643 2.36 31.58 -11.34
CA LEU A 643 3.00 30.42 -11.96
C LEU A 643 1.93 29.40 -12.32
N THR A 644 2.01 28.80 -13.50
CA THR A 644 1.20 27.65 -13.92
C THR A 644 2.11 26.57 -14.47
N SER A 645 1.87 25.32 -14.09
CA SER A 645 2.53 24.13 -14.63
C SER A 645 1.51 23.29 -15.39
N THR A 646 1.90 22.59 -16.44
CA THR A 646 1.01 21.67 -17.16
C THR A 646 1.83 20.52 -17.75
N LEU A 647 1.53 19.29 -17.33
CA LEU A 647 2.14 18.10 -17.90
C LEU A 647 1.32 17.60 -19.10
N LYS A 648 2.02 17.26 -20.18
CA LYS A 648 1.45 16.69 -21.43
C LYS A 648 2.28 15.48 -21.87
N ASN A 649 1.65 14.60 -22.64
CA ASN A 649 2.30 13.46 -23.30
C ASN A 649 3.04 12.54 -22.31
N ALA A 650 2.34 12.06 -21.27
CA ALA A 650 2.91 11.12 -20.32
C ALA A 650 3.16 9.75 -20.97
N ASN A 651 4.42 9.32 -20.98
CA ASN A 651 4.86 8.02 -21.48
C ASN A 651 5.27 7.14 -20.29
N TYR A 652 4.44 6.16 -19.95
CA TYR A 652 4.65 5.28 -18.80
C TYR A 652 5.80 4.29 -19.01
N CYS A 653 6.58 4.05 -17.96
CA CYS A 653 7.69 3.09 -17.96
C CYS A 653 7.75 2.32 -16.64
N PHE A 654 8.17 1.06 -16.73
CA PHE A 654 8.44 0.17 -15.60
C PHE A 654 9.86 -0.39 -15.71
N PHE A 655 10.61 -0.30 -14.61
CA PHE A 655 12.00 -0.73 -14.53
C PHE A 655 12.20 -1.71 -13.38
N ASN A 656 12.95 -2.78 -13.65
CA ASN A 656 13.28 -3.84 -12.68
C ASN A 656 14.68 -3.57 -12.12
N GLY A 657 14.74 -2.64 -11.16
CA GLY A 657 15.98 -2.13 -10.57
C GLY A 657 16.75 -1.13 -11.45
N THR A 658 17.98 -0.84 -11.03
CA THR A 658 18.92 0.08 -11.68
C THR A 658 20.29 -0.58 -11.77
N GLN A 659 20.93 -0.55 -12.94
CA GLN A 659 22.30 -1.00 -13.12
C GLN A 659 23.26 0.18 -13.03
N ASN A 660 24.40 0.00 -12.36
CA ASN A 660 25.44 1.01 -12.37
C ASN A 660 26.25 0.90 -13.68
N VAL A 661 26.11 1.89 -14.57
CA VAL A 661 26.86 1.98 -15.83
C VAL A 661 27.72 3.23 -15.75
N ASN A 662 29.05 3.07 -15.74
CA ASN A 662 30.01 4.17 -15.65
C ASN A 662 29.78 5.13 -14.45
N GLY A 663 29.42 4.60 -13.29
CA GLY A 663 29.16 5.40 -12.08
C GLY A 663 27.79 6.10 -12.06
N LYS A 664 26.93 5.88 -13.06
CA LYS A 664 25.54 6.35 -13.09
C LYS A 664 24.58 5.18 -12.95
N GLN A 665 23.67 5.27 -11.98
CA GLN A 665 22.53 4.37 -11.89
C GLN A 665 21.62 4.57 -13.12
N THR A 666 21.53 3.54 -13.94
CA THR A 666 20.73 3.50 -15.16
C THR A 666 19.59 2.50 -14.94
N PRO A 667 18.32 2.91 -15.08
CA PRO A 667 17.19 1.99 -14.93
C PRO A 667 17.29 0.81 -15.91
N ILE A 668 16.98 -0.41 -15.46
CA ILE A 668 16.90 -1.58 -16.35
C ILE A 668 15.44 -1.70 -16.81
N PRO A 669 15.12 -1.45 -18.09
CA PRO A 669 13.77 -1.65 -18.59
C PRO A 669 13.33 -3.08 -18.31
N MET A 670 12.09 -3.28 -17.86
CA MET A 670 11.52 -4.63 -17.82
C MET A 670 11.55 -5.18 -19.25
N ARG A 671 12.51 -6.08 -19.54
CA ARG A 671 12.64 -6.67 -20.87
C ARG A 671 11.40 -7.52 -21.14
N LEU A 672 10.65 -7.09 -22.15
CA LEU A 672 9.54 -7.84 -22.73
C LEU A 672 10.12 -9.12 -23.34
N ALA A 673 9.69 -10.29 -22.85
CA ALA A 673 9.98 -11.54 -23.53
C ALA A 673 9.13 -11.62 -24.81
N GLY A 674 9.63 -11.03 -25.89
CA GLY A 674 9.03 -11.09 -27.23
C GLY A 674 8.89 -9.71 -27.89
N SER A 675 9.68 -9.49 -28.95
CA SER A 675 9.56 -8.41 -29.95
C SER A 675 9.78 -6.97 -29.47
N VAL A 676 10.90 -6.39 -29.91
CA VAL A 676 11.10 -4.94 -29.92
C VAL A 676 10.11 -4.33 -30.92
N VAL A 677 9.10 -3.60 -30.43
CA VAL A 677 8.35 -2.65 -31.26
C VAL A 677 8.76 -1.26 -30.80
N THR A 678 9.70 -0.67 -31.53
CA THR A 678 9.95 0.78 -31.49
C THR A 678 8.73 1.49 -32.09
N PHE A 679 7.94 2.17 -31.26
CA PHE A 679 6.94 3.11 -31.75
C PHE A 679 7.66 4.42 -32.15
N GLU A 680 8.05 4.54 -33.42
CA GLU A 680 8.21 5.86 -34.03
C GLU A 680 6.81 6.42 -34.30
N GLY A 681 6.35 7.32 -33.43
CA GLY A 681 5.14 8.11 -33.66
C GLY A 681 5.34 9.05 -34.85
N ARG A 682 5.07 8.57 -36.08
CA ARG A 682 4.82 9.44 -37.23
C ARG A 682 3.36 9.88 -37.18
N ASN A 683 3.16 11.20 -37.20
CA ASN A 683 1.89 11.84 -37.49
C ASN A 683 1.25 11.22 -38.74
N THR A 684 0.11 10.56 -38.58
CA THR A 684 -0.82 10.32 -39.68
C THR A 684 -2.20 10.82 -39.27
N GLN A 685 -2.56 11.97 -39.83
CA GLN A 685 -3.95 12.33 -40.04
C GLN A 685 -4.58 11.25 -40.92
N PHE A 686 -5.63 10.59 -40.44
CA PHE A 686 -6.59 9.91 -41.30
C PHE A 686 -8.00 10.36 -40.92
N ALA A 687 -8.57 11.16 -41.81
CA ALA A 687 -10.00 11.27 -42.01
C ALA A 687 -10.50 9.96 -42.66
N GLY A 688 -11.70 9.49 -42.29
CA GLY A 688 -12.40 8.46 -43.04
C GLY A 688 -13.15 7.42 -42.21
N SER A 689 -14.44 7.68 -42.05
CA SER A 689 -15.56 6.78 -41.73
C SER A 689 -15.36 5.26 -41.80
N ALA A 690 -15.80 4.56 -40.75
CA ALA A 690 -16.60 3.34 -40.86
C ALA A 690 -17.45 3.16 -39.59
N VAL A 691 -18.77 3.08 -39.79
CA VAL A 691 -19.79 2.79 -38.76
C VAL A 691 -19.79 1.29 -38.46
N PRO A 692 -19.97 0.87 -37.19
CA PRO A 692 -21.04 -0.09 -36.93
C PRO A 692 -21.81 0.16 -35.60
N GLY A 693 -23.13 0.04 -35.69
CA GLY A 693 -23.99 -0.46 -34.60
C GLY A 693 -24.34 0.53 -33.48
N LYS A 694 -25.40 1.32 -33.67
CA LYS A 694 -26.11 1.97 -32.56
C LYS A 694 -26.68 0.90 -31.61
N TYR A 695 -26.16 0.85 -30.38
CA TYR A 695 -26.94 0.43 -29.22
C TYR A 695 -27.41 1.70 -28.52
N GLU A 696 -28.71 1.97 -28.59
CA GLU A 696 -29.34 3.05 -27.84
C GLU A 696 -29.50 2.59 -26.38
N ILE A 697 -28.52 2.92 -25.54
CA ILE A 697 -28.69 2.82 -24.08
C ILE A 697 -29.31 4.14 -23.63
N SER A 698 -30.62 4.11 -23.38
CA SER A 698 -31.34 5.18 -22.69
C SER A 698 -30.83 5.29 -21.25
N LEU A 699 -29.85 6.14 -21.01
CA LEU A 699 -29.47 6.61 -19.68
C LEU A 699 -30.54 7.61 -19.21
N GLN A 700 -31.49 7.15 -18.39
CA GLN A 700 -32.21 8.09 -17.52
C GLN A 700 -31.22 8.57 -16.46
N PRO A 701 -30.97 9.88 -16.33
CA PRO A 701 -30.20 10.39 -15.22
C PRO A 701 -30.95 10.09 -13.92
N LEU A 702 -30.33 9.32 -13.03
CA LEU A 702 -30.70 9.30 -11.62
C LEU A 702 -30.54 10.73 -11.11
N LYS A 703 -31.67 11.42 -10.92
CA LYS A 703 -31.74 12.66 -10.15
C LYS A 703 -31.28 12.31 -8.73
N LEU A 704 -30.03 12.61 -8.41
CA LEU A 704 -29.58 12.74 -7.03
C LEU A 704 -30.43 13.85 -6.40
N ASP A 705 -31.26 13.46 -5.43
CA ASP A 705 -32.12 14.36 -4.69
C ASP A 705 -31.23 15.28 -3.83
N SER A 706 -31.17 16.56 -4.20
CA SER A 706 -30.35 17.59 -3.55
C SER A 706 -30.86 17.97 -2.14
N SER A 707 -31.83 17.24 -1.60
CA SER A 707 -32.47 17.48 -0.31
C SER A 707 -31.66 16.98 0.91
N VAL A 708 -30.57 16.21 0.70
CA VAL A 708 -29.72 15.70 1.81
C VAL A 708 -28.57 16.66 2.20
N PHE A 709 -28.27 17.68 1.38
CA PHE A 709 -27.16 18.62 1.63
C PHE A 709 -27.58 20.04 2.03
N LYS A 710 -28.84 20.27 2.44
CA LYS A 710 -29.33 21.57 2.91
C LYS A 710 -30.01 21.51 4.29
N SER A 711 -29.18 21.47 5.34
CA SER A 711 -29.43 22.07 6.66
C SER A 711 -28.12 21.93 7.44
N GLN A 712 -27.41 22.94 7.93
CA GLN A 712 -27.85 24.17 8.58
C GLN A 712 -26.80 25.27 8.33
N TRP A 713 -27.07 26.19 7.41
CA TRP A 713 -26.48 27.53 7.39
C TRP A 713 -27.65 28.48 7.17
N ASN A 714 -28.25 28.94 8.27
CA ASN A 714 -29.19 30.05 8.24
C ASN A 714 -28.42 31.31 8.65
N GLU A 715 -28.01 32.10 7.67
CA GLU A 715 -27.77 33.53 7.85
C GLU A 715 -28.99 34.30 7.34
N ALA A 716 -29.26 35.40 8.06
CA ALA A 716 -30.22 36.47 7.80
C ALA A 716 -31.67 36.22 8.23
N ASP A 717 -32.01 36.75 9.42
CA ASP A 717 -33.02 37.80 9.51
C ASP A 717 -32.71 38.71 10.72
N MET A 718 -32.26 39.93 10.44
CA MET A 718 -32.47 41.06 11.36
C MET A 718 -33.96 41.41 11.35
N PRO A 719 -34.51 41.77 12.52
CA PRO A 719 -35.19 43.05 12.57
C PRO A 719 -34.74 43.90 13.76
N TRP A 720 -34.68 45.20 13.51
CA TRP A 720 -34.54 46.27 14.50
C TRP A 720 -35.79 46.41 15.38
N ASN A 721 -35.60 46.91 16.60
CA ASN A 721 -36.57 47.49 17.56
C ASN A 721 -37.61 46.49 18.15
N ASP A 722 -37.97 46.46 19.44
CA ASP A 722 -38.10 47.46 20.50
C ASP A 722 -37.87 46.82 21.90
N TYR A 723 -37.45 47.65 22.86
CA TYR A 723 -37.22 47.45 24.32
C TYR A 723 -35.85 46.94 24.81
#